data_AF-A0A7V9MVP2-F1
#
_entry.id   AF-A0A7V9MVP2-F1
#
_cell.length_a   1.000
_cell.length_b   1.000
_cell.length_c   1.000
_cell.angle_alpha   90.00
_cell.angle_beta   90.00
_cell.angle_gamma   90.00
#
_symmetry.space_group_name_H-M   'P 1'
#
loop_
_entity.id
_entity.type
_entity.pdbx_description
1 polymer ?
#
loop_
_entity_poly.entity_id
_entity_poly.type
_entity_poly.pdbx_seq_one_letter_code
_entity_poly.pdbx_strand_id
1 'polypeptide(L)'
;MVGSVGLGRFLQNGGEHDVAGNLVIGRDFTPIERGCGDTAPVDTTTCGVGGPARGTYTMTDGTATIGGDVFVGDKGIGKLDISGPSQFSVTGAIVIANQLGSAGSEMSVSGNGEAGSPTVSSTYLTVGAGAEGSLTLSGGTITVSNQTFVGGSPDGLGHVTQTGGSLETGGLLIGTVTGNGSPNNNYDMSGGSLTVHAAFVIGSGAQGGTFSEGSGGTFTQSNLFTQVEVGAAYINNGTYNLQGGSFTSDDFLKVGDTKTGALFNQTGGSAAITNDLLIGGTYAPAPNAIAGTYNLSGGNLTVGRDIVLGQFAHGDGTFTYTGGSLGFSANEGGHQIVVGAAGKGTFNLGSVGHTVDMDLGALGATLVIGQQAGSNGTFNIAAGSSLEDSLIVGDAGAGNFNNAGGTHSVTGDLTLGNQATGSGTYNLTAGGVTTVTPTGATDGFTFVGRAGQGTFLNDASTHNTKNLVVAEGASSTSTYTLQNGGALNVGTSGNTGFADIGGKGNGKLVQNGVASSTTIYGALDVGRFAGGIGQVDLNAGSMTVNGFAVVGDSGTGTFNQGGASTMDVVGGGLFIGRGQSNENGNTVITGTGTYNLSGTAGLTVTGGIELGSLAGNTGTMTQTGGTVIADSETIGKNGIGHWNQSGGSNTVSGAVIVNDSGTPNGSSLTVSAGSLSAASVTNNDLMTMTGGTVTAPVTNNHQFKLNGGTVVGSVTNKSALDSNGGGTATITGPLSNTATGTTHVSNTSTLVVDGAVTNAGTVTVDTGSKLDASGHTYTQNSGTTTVDGQVAANLAQIILGTLQGTGTVTGNVSNVGGKVRGGDNGAPGALAVTGTYDQQITAAFETTIAGTNPAQVGRLNVGGVATLSGALDVVTQSFTFAAGELFNIMNFASSIGDFTSFNLNGSACSAYIVAHSYTCSGLGSGLYFQEQFANGDTALNLFIAQMTVVEPPTDVPEPMTIGLFVAGIGGVVVIRRRRKAQKSDLAA
;
A
#
# COMPACT_ATOMS: atom_id res chain seq x y z
N MET A 1 -62.95 -40.01 47.12
CA MET A 1 -61.61 -40.25 47.72
C MET A 1 -61.42 -41.75 47.93
N VAL A 2 -60.29 -42.30 47.50
CA VAL A 2 -59.99 -43.75 47.53
C VAL A 2 -58.69 -43.98 48.30
N GLY A 3 -58.78 -44.53 49.52
CA GLY A 3 -57.65 -44.72 50.44
C GLY A 3 -57.22 -43.42 51.14
N SER A 4 -57.49 -43.32 52.44
CA SER A 4 -57.14 -42.17 53.29
C SER A 4 -55.90 -42.35 54.17
N VAL A 5 -55.39 -43.59 54.27
CA VAL A 5 -54.10 -43.98 54.86
C VAL A 5 -53.68 -45.29 54.15
N GLY A 6 -52.42 -45.42 53.72
CA GLY A 6 -51.89 -46.65 53.11
C GLY A 6 -52.14 -46.82 51.59
N LEU A 7 -52.46 -48.04 51.15
CA LEU A 7 -52.67 -48.39 49.74
C LEU A 7 -54.08 -48.00 49.25
N GLY A 8 -54.16 -47.03 48.33
CA GLY A 8 -55.37 -46.68 47.58
C GLY A 8 -55.24 -47.10 46.12
N ARG A 9 -55.92 -48.20 45.73
CA ARG A 9 -55.99 -48.65 44.33
C ARG A 9 -57.40 -48.46 43.76
N PHE A 10 -57.50 -47.78 42.63
CA PHE A 10 -58.72 -47.67 41.83
C PHE A 10 -58.47 -48.32 40.46
N LEU A 11 -59.38 -49.20 40.03
CA LEU A 11 -59.27 -49.94 38.77
C LEU A 11 -60.59 -49.79 38.02
N GLN A 12 -60.53 -49.23 36.81
CA GLN A 12 -61.67 -49.09 35.91
C GLN A 12 -61.41 -49.89 34.63
N ASN A 13 -62.37 -50.73 34.26
CA ASN A 13 -62.30 -51.61 33.10
C ASN A 13 -63.69 -51.67 32.44
N GLY A 14 -64.00 -50.61 31.68
CA GLY A 14 -65.28 -50.38 31.03
C GLY A 14 -66.25 -49.52 31.86
N GLY A 15 -67.31 -49.05 31.21
CA GLY A 15 -68.38 -48.25 31.83
C GLY A 15 -68.06 -46.76 31.97
N GLU A 16 -69.03 -45.99 32.47
CA GLU A 16 -68.96 -44.55 32.68
C GLU A 16 -68.81 -44.22 34.18
N HIS A 17 -67.92 -43.27 34.51
CA HIS A 17 -67.67 -42.81 35.88
C HIS A 17 -67.59 -41.28 35.94
N ASP A 18 -68.69 -40.64 36.33
CA ASP A 18 -68.78 -39.19 36.51
C ASP A 18 -68.57 -38.80 37.98
N VAL A 19 -67.65 -37.86 38.22
CA VAL A 19 -67.33 -37.31 39.54
C VAL A 19 -67.41 -35.78 39.45
N ALA A 20 -68.48 -35.19 39.97
CA ALA A 20 -68.75 -33.75 39.92
C ALA A 20 -67.76 -32.83 40.72
N GLY A 21 -66.62 -33.35 41.18
CA GLY A 21 -65.63 -32.63 41.97
C GLY A 21 -64.32 -33.43 42.09
N ASN A 22 -63.49 -33.12 43.08
CA ASN A 22 -62.11 -33.65 43.13
C ASN A 22 -62.03 -35.16 43.40
N LEU A 23 -61.23 -35.87 42.59
CA LEU A 23 -60.91 -37.29 42.74
C LEU A 23 -59.51 -37.45 43.38
N VAL A 24 -59.48 -37.82 44.66
CA VAL A 24 -58.23 -38.07 45.40
C VAL A 24 -58.03 -39.57 45.62
N ILE A 25 -56.87 -40.11 45.23
CA ILE A 25 -56.50 -41.54 45.30
C ILE A 25 -55.17 -41.68 46.03
N GLY A 26 -55.19 -42.26 47.24
CA GLY A 26 -54.02 -42.42 48.10
C GLY A 26 -53.48 -41.08 48.62
N ARG A 27 -53.93 -40.65 49.80
CA ARG A 27 -53.45 -39.43 50.49
C ARG A 27 -52.89 -39.79 51.85
N ASP A 28 -51.78 -39.18 52.25
CA ASP A 28 -51.32 -39.21 53.66
C ASP A 28 -51.69 -37.93 54.41
N PHE A 29 -52.29 -38.10 55.59
CA PHE A 29 -52.54 -37.04 56.57
C PHE A 29 -51.71 -37.33 57.82
N THR A 30 -50.65 -36.57 58.06
CA THR A 30 -49.77 -36.77 59.22
C THR A 30 -49.53 -35.49 60.02
N PRO A 31 -49.38 -35.55 61.37
CA PRO A 31 -49.38 -36.74 62.23
C PRO A 31 -50.54 -36.79 63.25
N ILE A 32 -50.93 -38.00 63.67
CA ILE A 32 -51.40 -38.23 65.05
C ILE A 32 -50.37 -39.12 65.72
N GLU A 33 -49.64 -38.55 66.68
CA GLU A 33 -48.97 -39.36 67.70
C GLU A 33 -50.01 -40.20 68.46
N ARG A 34 -49.78 -41.52 68.56
CA ARG A 34 -50.04 -42.27 69.79
C ARG A 34 -49.53 -43.71 69.73
N GLY A 35 -48.68 -44.06 70.69
CA GLY A 35 -48.72 -45.37 71.34
C GLY A 35 -47.79 -46.46 70.84
N CYS A 36 -46.48 -46.30 71.02
CA CYS A 36 -45.68 -47.47 71.44
C CYS A 36 -46.10 -47.79 72.88
N GLY A 37 -46.80 -48.91 73.07
CA GLY A 37 -47.17 -49.42 74.39
C GLY A 37 -45.96 -50.00 75.13
N ASP A 38 -46.00 -49.90 76.46
CA ASP A 38 -44.89 -50.11 77.38
C ASP A 38 -44.25 -51.52 77.43
N THR A 39 -43.02 -51.56 77.98
CA THR A 39 -42.31 -52.73 78.57
C THR A 39 -41.65 -53.80 77.69
N ALA A 40 -40.61 -53.44 76.92
CA ALA A 40 -39.34 -54.20 76.82
C ALA A 40 -38.28 -53.40 76.02
N PRO A 41 -36.96 -53.58 76.26
CA PRO A 41 -35.93 -53.02 75.40
C PRO A 41 -35.86 -53.83 74.09
N VAL A 42 -36.63 -53.41 73.09
CA VAL A 42 -36.63 -54.03 71.75
C VAL A 42 -35.71 -53.25 70.82
N ASP A 43 -34.85 -54.02 70.15
CA ASP A 43 -33.94 -53.61 69.08
C ASP A 43 -34.59 -52.67 68.05
N THR A 44 -33.82 -51.66 67.61
CA THR A 44 -34.22 -50.58 66.68
C THR A 44 -34.51 -51.04 65.24
N THR A 45 -34.72 -52.34 65.02
CA THR A 45 -34.90 -52.97 63.70
C THR A 45 -36.35 -53.34 63.37
N THR A 46 -37.30 -53.22 64.31
CA THR A 46 -38.67 -53.79 64.13
C THR A 46 -39.86 -52.83 64.31
N CYS A 47 -39.64 -51.53 64.58
CA CYS A 47 -40.73 -50.53 64.59
C CYS A 47 -41.09 -50.03 63.18
N GLY A 48 -41.71 -50.90 62.37
CA GLY A 48 -42.26 -50.54 61.06
C GLY A 48 -43.61 -49.82 61.16
N VAL A 49 -43.59 -48.48 61.31
CA VAL A 49 -44.80 -47.66 61.12
C VAL A 49 -45.16 -47.62 59.63
N GLY A 50 -46.46 -47.56 59.30
CA GLY A 50 -46.96 -47.73 57.93
C GLY A 50 -46.24 -46.87 56.90
N GLY A 51 -45.81 -47.50 55.79
CA GLY A 51 -45.11 -46.82 54.71
C GLY A 51 -45.95 -45.74 53.99
N PRO A 52 -45.32 -44.89 53.15
CA PRO A 52 -45.98 -43.78 52.49
C PRO A 52 -47.21 -44.22 51.71
N ALA A 53 -48.25 -43.37 51.70
CA ALA A 53 -49.50 -43.66 51.01
C ALA A 53 -49.23 -43.96 49.52
N ARG A 54 -49.80 -45.04 49.00
CA ARG A 54 -49.61 -45.45 47.59
C ARG A 54 -50.93 -45.28 46.85
N GLY A 55 -51.02 -44.26 46.01
CA GLY A 55 -52.13 -44.03 45.10
C GLY A 55 -51.86 -44.70 43.75
N THR A 56 -52.75 -45.56 43.29
CA THR A 56 -52.69 -46.14 41.94
C THR A 56 -54.05 -46.11 41.28
N TYR A 57 -54.14 -45.47 40.12
CA TYR A 57 -55.30 -45.54 39.23
C TYR A 57 -54.87 -46.26 37.95
N THR A 58 -55.54 -47.36 37.64
CA THR A 58 -55.42 -48.04 36.35
C THR A 58 -56.76 -47.98 35.61
N MET A 59 -56.74 -47.56 34.35
CA MET A 59 -57.90 -47.52 33.45
C MET A 59 -57.56 -48.27 32.15
N THR A 60 -58.39 -49.24 31.77
CA THR A 60 -58.15 -50.12 30.60
C THR A 60 -59.23 -50.06 29.52
N ASP A 61 -60.40 -49.51 29.85
CA ASP A 61 -61.56 -49.29 28.97
C ASP A 61 -62.55 -48.34 29.69
N GLY A 62 -63.46 -47.69 28.96
CA GLY A 62 -64.58 -46.88 29.47
C GLY A 62 -64.38 -45.36 29.40
N THR A 63 -65.29 -44.62 30.05
CA THR A 63 -65.24 -43.15 30.15
C THR A 63 -65.19 -42.74 31.62
N ALA A 64 -64.38 -41.76 31.96
CA ALA A 64 -64.35 -41.13 33.28
C ALA A 64 -64.24 -39.61 33.14
N THR A 65 -65.16 -38.90 33.78
CA THR A 65 -65.30 -37.44 33.69
C THR A 65 -65.21 -36.86 35.09
N ILE A 66 -64.25 -35.97 35.32
CA ILE A 66 -63.96 -35.39 36.64
C ILE A 66 -64.15 -33.87 36.58
N GLY A 67 -65.17 -33.36 37.26
CA GLY A 67 -65.54 -31.94 37.34
C GLY A 67 -64.66 -31.09 38.27
N GLY A 68 -63.54 -31.64 38.73
CA GLY A 68 -62.55 -30.98 39.60
C GLY A 68 -61.15 -31.52 39.35
N ASP A 69 -60.28 -31.44 40.35
CA ASP A 69 -58.89 -31.92 40.24
C ASP A 69 -58.76 -33.43 40.53
N VAL A 70 -57.78 -34.07 39.89
CA VAL A 70 -57.38 -35.46 40.15
C VAL A 70 -56.04 -35.46 40.88
N PHE A 71 -56.01 -36.01 42.09
CA PHE A 71 -54.79 -36.17 42.89
C PHE A 71 -54.46 -37.65 43.09
N VAL A 72 -53.27 -38.08 42.66
CA VAL A 72 -52.80 -39.48 42.80
C VAL A 72 -51.51 -39.51 43.64
N GLY A 73 -51.54 -40.17 44.80
CA GLY A 73 -50.38 -40.26 45.70
C GLY A 73 -50.05 -38.95 46.42
N ASP A 74 -51.06 -38.24 46.95
CA ASP A 74 -50.85 -36.98 47.69
C ASP A 74 -50.06 -37.24 48.98
N LYS A 75 -48.78 -36.85 48.99
CA LYS A 75 -47.78 -37.15 50.03
C LYS A 75 -47.39 -38.64 50.10
N GLY A 76 -46.99 -39.22 48.97
CA GLY A 76 -46.59 -40.63 48.89
C GLY A 76 -46.11 -41.07 47.50
N ILE A 77 -46.51 -42.26 47.05
CA ILE A 77 -46.21 -42.78 45.70
C ILE A 77 -47.46 -42.71 44.84
N GLY A 78 -47.39 -42.06 43.69
CA GLY A 78 -48.52 -41.88 42.78
C GLY A 78 -48.30 -42.55 41.43
N LYS A 79 -49.25 -43.38 40.98
CA LYS A 79 -49.22 -44.03 39.66
C LYS A 79 -50.54 -43.90 38.91
N LEU A 80 -50.51 -43.40 37.68
CA LEU A 80 -51.66 -43.28 36.78
C LEU A 80 -51.39 -44.03 35.48
N ASP A 81 -52.03 -45.19 35.29
CA ASP A 81 -51.92 -46.02 34.09
C ASP A 81 -53.22 -45.93 33.28
N ILE A 82 -53.17 -45.42 32.04
CA ILE A 82 -54.33 -45.32 31.15
C ILE A 82 -54.04 -46.05 29.84
N SER A 83 -54.96 -46.90 29.43
CA SER A 83 -54.76 -47.83 28.31
C SER A 83 -56.07 -48.23 27.65
N GLY A 84 -56.00 -48.85 26.46
CA GLY A 84 -57.18 -49.27 25.69
C GLY A 84 -58.09 -48.10 25.28
N PRO A 85 -59.36 -48.34 24.93
CA PRO A 85 -60.31 -47.31 24.49
C PRO A 85 -60.86 -46.42 25.62
N SER A 86 -59.98 -46.02 26.54
CA SER A 86 -60.30 -45.20 27.71
C SER A 86 -60.44 -43.71 27.35
N GLN A 87 -61.49 -43.05 27.83
CA GLN A 87 -61.62 -41.59 27.79
C GLN A 87 -61.55 -41.02 29.21
N PHE A 88 -60.46 -40.32 29.54
CA PHE A 88 -60.24 -39.74 30.86
C PHE A 88 -60.23 -38.20 30.80
N SER A 89 -61.36 -37.59 31.11
CA SER A 89 -61.58 -36.14 31.00
C SER A 89 -61.58 -35.48 32.37
N VAL A 90 -60.71 -34.48 32.57
CA VAL A 90 -60.57 -33.75 33.83
C VAL A 90 -60.71 -32.25 33.54
N THR A 91 -61.62 -31.56 34.22
CA THR A 91 -61.77 -30.11 34.04
C THR A 91 -60.72 -29.33 34.83
N GLY A 92 -60.27 -29.86 35.97
CA GLY A 92 -59.20 -29.29 36.79
C GLY A 92 -57.80 -29.75 36.37
N ALA A 93 -56.91 -29.87 37.35
CA ALA A 93 -55.56 -30.39 37.17
C ALA A 93 -55.48 -31.91 37.40
N ILE A 94 -54.60 -32.60 36.66
CA ILE A 94 -54.10 -33.93 37.01
C ILE A 94 -52.78 -33.74 37.73
N VAL A 95 -52.72 -34.09 39.02
CA VAL A 95 -51.53 -33.94 39.86
C VAL A 95 -51.14 -35.26 40.49
N ILE A 96 -49.96 -35.76 40.12
CA ILE A 96 -49.36 -36.98 40.69
C ILE A 96 -48.26 -36.56 41.66
N ALA A 97 -48.28 -37.12 42.87
CA ALA A 97 -47.31 -36.81 43.94
C ALA A 97 -47.24 -35.31 44.29
N ASN A 98 -48.36 -34.77 44.77
CA ASN A 98 -48.61 -33.34 44.97
C ASN A 98 -47.72 -32.63 46.03
N GLN A 99 -47.20 -33.35 47.05
CA GLN A 99 -46.51 -32.74 48.20
C GLN A 99 -45.03 -33.11 48.30
N LEU A 100 -44.21 -32.18 48.80
CA LEU A 100 -42.79 -32.40 49.11
C LEU A 100 -42.58 -33.65 49.99
N GLY A 101 -41.60 -34.48 49.62
CA GLY A 101 -41.31 -35.75 50.30
C GLY A 101 -42.12 -36.96 49.79
N SER A 102 -42.87 -36.78 48.68
CA SER A 102 -43.41 -37.90 47.89
C SER A 102 -42.26 -38.63 47.14
N ALA A 103 -42.51 -39.79 46.54
CA ALA A 103 -41.49 -40.56 45.79
C ALA A 103 -42.08 -41.40 44.65
N GLY A 104 -41.36 -41.53 43.52
CA GLY A 104 -41.72 -42.44 42.44
C GLY A 104 -43.06 -42.15 41.77
N SER A 105 -43.18 -40.97 41.14
CA SER A 105 -44.42 -40.54 40.48
C SER A 105 -44.43 -41.01 39.03
N GLU A 106 -45.38 -41.87 38.65
CA GLU A 106 -45.44 -42.45 37.30
C GLU A 106 -46.79 -42.16 36.63
N MET A 107 -46.75 -41.65 35.40
CA MET A 107 -47.89 -41.65 34.48
C MET A 107 -47.54 -42.48 33.25
N SER A 108 -48.43 -43.39 32.86
CA SER A 108 -48.27 -44.19 31.64
C SER A 108 -49.54 -44.09 30.81
N VAL A 109 -49.42 -43.68 29.55
CA VAL A 109 -50.51 -43.71 28.57
C VAL A 109 -50.07 -44.58 27.39
N SER A 110 -50.83 -45.64 27.12
CA SER A 110 -50.45 -46.70 26.19
C SER A 110 -51.60 -47.16 25.31
N GLY A 111 -51.36 -47.24 24.00
CA GLY A 111 -52.37 -47.63 23.01
C GLY A 111 -51.72 -48.22 21.76
N ASN A 112 -52.49 -49.00 21.01
CA ASN A 112 -52.05 -49.69 19.81
C ASN A 112 -52.16 -48.85 18.51
N GLY A 113 -52.57 -47.59 18.60
CA GLY A 113 -52.62 -46.66 17.46
C GLY A 113 -53.85 -46.79 16.57
N GLU A 114 -54.81 -47.65 16.92
CA GLU A 114 -56.07 -47.81 16.18
C GLU A 114 -57.23 -47.05 16.82
N ALA A 115 -58.40 -47.06 16.16
CA ALA A 115 -59.63 -46.49 16.67
C ALA A 115 -60.02 -47.15 18.00
N GLY A 116 -60.05 -46.37 19.09
CA GLY A 116 -60.09 -46.90 20.45
C GLY A 116 -58.72 -46.88 21.17
N SER A 117 -57.85 -45.94 20.82
CA SER A 117 -56.69 -45.57 21.65
C SER A 117 -57.12 -44.63 22.79
N PRO A 118 -56.39 -44.57 23.92
CA PRO A 118 -56.84 -43.82 25.09
C PRO A 118 -56.73 -42.30 24.86
N THR A 119 -57.65 -41.54 25.44
CA THR A 119 -57.60 -40.07 25.48
C THR A 119 -57.57 -39.58 26.92
N VAL A 120 -56.74 -38.57 27.17
CA VAL A 120 -56.61 -37.90 28.47
C VAL A 120 -56.72 -36.40 28.25
N SER A 121 -57.61 -35.71 28.96
CA SER A 121 -57.70 -34.24 28.91
C SER A 121 -57.62 -33.62 30.31
N SER A 122 -56.95 -32.47 30.42
CA SER A 122 -56.83 -31.71 31.67
C SER A 122 -56.56 -30.21 31.42
N THR A 123 -56.77 -29.37 32.42
CA THR A 123 -56.32 -27.96 32.35
C THR A 123 -54.82 -27.85 32.64
N TYR A 124 -54.32 -28.60 33.63
CA TYR A 124 -52.90 -28.74 33.92
C TYR A 124 -52.55 -30.22 34.12
N LEU A 125 -51.36 -30.61 33.68
CA LEU A 125 -50.78 -31.91 34.00
C LEU A 125 -49.51 -31.67 34.81
N THR A 126 -49.42 -32.25 36.01
CA THR A 126 -48.21 -32.21 36.85
C THR A 126 -47.86 -33.62 37.33
N VAL A 127 -46.75 -34.16 36.85
CA VAL A 127 -46.22 -35.46 37.27
C VAL A 127 -45.01 -35.25 38.17
N GLY A 128 -45.10 -35.63 39.44
CA GLY A 128 -44.04 -35.37 40.43
C GLY A 128 -44.01 -33.91 40.87
N ALA A 129 -45.11 -33.38 41.40
CA ALA A 129 -45.16 -31.99 41.88
C ALA A 129 -44.24 -31.75 43.10
N GLY A 130 -44.02 -32.78 43.92
CA GLY A 130 -43.20 -32.75 45.14
C GLY A 130 -42.08 -33.80 45.18
N ALA A 131 -41.76 -34.43 44.06
CA ALA A 131 -40.90 -35.62 43.95
C ALA A 131 -40.35 -35.79 42.52
N GLU A 132 -39.56 -36.84 42.29
CA GLU A 132 -39.26 -37.32 40.94
C GLU A 132 -40.54 -37.75 40.21
N GLY A 133 -40.69 -37.34 38.95
CA GLY A 133 -41.84 -37.63 38.10
C GLY A 133 -41.42 -38.20 36.75
N SER A 134 -42.10 -39.27 36.31
CA SER A 134 -41.89 -39.95 35.03
C SER A 134 -43.19 -40.03 34.25
N LEU A 135 -43.21 -39.56 33.01
CA LEU A 135 -44.32 -39.68 32.07
C LEU A 135 -43.91 -40.55 30.88
N THR A 136 -44.56 -41.69 30.70
CA THR A 136 -44.38 -42.57 29.53
C THR A 136 -45.59 -42.47 28.61
N LEU A 137 -45.38 -42.07 27.36
CA LEU A 137 -46.41 -42.04 26.32
C LEU A 137 -46.00 -42.95 25.16
N SER A 138 -46.69 -44.09 25.03
CA SER A 138 -46.44 -45.07 23.96
C SER A 138 -47.58 -45.16 22.94
N GLY A 139 -48.76 -44.61 23.25
CA GLY A 139 -49.90 -44.51 22.34
C GLY A 139 -51.08 -43.78 23.00
N GLY A 140 -52.07 -43.37 22.20
CA GLY A 140 -53.16 -42.51 22.67
C GLY A 140 -52.85 -41.02 22.62
N THR A 141 -53.75 -40.18 23.13
CA THR A 141 -53.67 -38.72 23.10
C THR A 141 -53.77 -38.13 24.51
N ILE A 142 -52.87 -37.22 24.85
CA ILE A 142 -52.95 -36.38 26.05
C ILE A 142 -53.11 -34.93 25.60
N THR A 143 -54.18 -34.24 26.03
CA THR A 143 -54.42 -32.81 25.73
C THR A 143 -54.47 -32.01 27.02
N VAL A 144 -53.60 -31.00 27.16
CA VAL A 144 -53.45 -30.17 28.36
C VAL A 144 -53.65 -28.70 27.98
N SER A 145 -54.76 -28.08 28.38
CA SER A 145 -55.13 -26.77 27.82
C SER A 145 -54.25 -25.59 28.26
N ASN A 146 -53.52 -25.72 29.38
CA ASN A 146 -52.59 -24.68 29.86
C ASN A 146 -51.13 -25.15 29.90
N GLN A 147 -50.70 -25.92 30.89
CA GLN A 147 -49.27 -26.27 31.06
C GLN A 147 -49.03 -27.70 31.52
N THR A 148 -48.00 -28.32 30.95
CA THR A 148 -47.47 -29.62 31.37
C THR A 148 -46.18 -29.44 32.15
N PHE A 149 -46.15 -29.98 33.37
CA PHE A 149 -44.99 -30.03 34.26
C PHE A 149 -44.63 -31.47 34.61
N VAL A 150 -43.34 -31.80 34.55
CA VAL A 150 -42.80 -33.09 35.00
C VAL A 150 -41.58 -32.77 35.86
N GLY A 151 -41.59 -33.16 37.14
CA GLY A 151 -40.65 -32.66 38.15
C GLY A 151 -40.95 -31.21 38.59
N GLY A 152 -42.10 -30.99 39.24
CA GLY A 152 -42.62 -29.65 39.57
C GLY A 152 -42.05 -28.99 40.85
N SER A 153 -41.07 -29.61 41.52
CA SER A 153 -40.53 -29.20 42.82
C SER A 153 -39.11 -28.65 42.75
N PRO A 154 -38.69 -27.75 43.67
CA PRO A 154 -37.29 -27.41 43.94
C PRO A 154 -36.28 -28.57 43.96
N ASP A 155 -36.73 -29.78 44.29
CA ASP A 155 -35.90 -30.98 44.46
C ASP A 155 -36.36 -32.18 43.59
N GLY A 156 -37.36 -32.01 42.72
CA GLY A 156 -37.97 -33.10 41.93
C GLY A 156 -37.40 -33.21 40.50
N LEU A 157 -36.89 -34.38 40.12
CA LEU A 157 -36.42 -34.65 38.75
C LEU A 157 -37.57 -35.01 37.81
N GLY A 158 -37.60 -34.47 36.59
CA GLY A 158 -38.62 -34.77 35.59
C GLY A 158 -38.10 -35.60 34.41
N HIS A 159 -38.74 -36.73 34.10
CA HIS A 159 -38.44 -37.54 32.92
C HIS A 159 -39.69 -37.77 32.07
N VAL A 160 -39.57 -37.59 30.75
CA VAL A 160 -40.60 -37.96 29.77
C VAL A 160 -40.00 -38.94 28.77
N THR A 161 -40.67 -40.06 28.55
CA THR A 161 -40.34 -41.01 27.47
C THR A 161 -41.52 -41.08 26.51
N GLN A 162 -41.36 -40.58 25.28
CA GLN A 162 -42.39 -40.68 24.25
C GLN A 162 -41.93 -41.63 23.13
N THR A 163 -42.62 -42.74 22.94
CA THR A 163 -42.33 -43.72 21.87
C THR A 163 -43.44 -43.81 20.82
N GLY A 164 -44.53 -43.05 21.01
CA GLY A 164 -45.73 -43.06 20.19
C GLY A 164 -46.77 -42.10 20.76
N GLY A 165 -48.01 -42.17 20.27
CA GLY A 165 -49.11 -41.32 20.73
C GLY A 165 -48.94 -39.82 20.42
N SER A 166 -49.82 -38.99 20.95
CA SER A 166 -49.81 -37.54 20.78
C SER A 166 -49.88 -36.83 22.15
N LEU A 167 -48.97 -35.90 22.41
CA LEU A 167 -49.05 -34.96 23.53
C LEU A 167 -49.31 -33.56 22.98
N GLU A 168 -50.43 -32.97 23.35
CA GLU A 168 -50.85 -31.63 22.97
C GLU A 168 -50.93 -30.78 24.24
N THR A 169 -50.20 -29.67 24.31
CA THR A 169 -50.17 -28.82 25.52
C THR A 169 -50.12 -27.33 25.18
N GLY A 170 -50.59 -26.48 26.08
CA GLY A 170 -50.42 -25.03 25.95
C GLY A 170 -48.94 -24.64 26.04
N GLY A 171 -48.28 -24.93 27.16
CA GLY A 171 -46.86 -24.69 27.39
C GLY A 171 -46.12 -25.90 27.97
N LEU A 172 -44.87 -26.08 27.55
CA LEU A 172 -43.98 -27.14 28.02
C LEU A 172 -42.66 -26.52 28.50
N LEU A 173 -42.33 -26.75 29.77
CA LEU A 173 -41.09 -26.26 30.36
C LEU A 173 -40.25 -27.43 30.89
N ILE A 174 -38.96 -27.44 30.55
CA ILE A 174 -38.00 -28.50 30.92
C ILE A 174 -36.84 -27.84 31.66
N GLY A 175 -36.57 -28.24 32.91
CA GLY A 175 -35.51 -27.63 33.72
C GLY A 175 -35.87 -26.23 34.26
N THR A 176 -36.97 -26.13 35.01
CA THR A 176 -37.51 -24.88 35.59
C THR A 176 -36.92 -24.50 36.94
N VAL A 177 -36.09 -25.36 37.52
CA VAL A 177 -35.92 -25.45 38.97
C VAL A 177 -34.82 -24.50 39.50
N THR A 178 -35.09 -23.85 40.64
CA THR A 178 -34.19 -22.88 41.30
C THR A 178 -33.24 -23.51 42.35
N GLY A 179 -33.37 -24.81 42.62
CA GLY A 179 -32.48 -25.56 43.51
C GLY A 179 -31.23 -26.09 42.82
N ASN A 180 -30.19 -26.42 43.60
CA ASN A 180 -28.92 -27.00 43.13
C ASN A 180 -29.02 -28.49 42.72
N GLY A 181 -30.18 -28.93 42.20
CA GLY A 181 -30.46 -30.32 41.83
C GLY A 181 -29.78 -30.79 40.54
N SER A 182 -29.84 -32.11 40.31
CA SER A 182 -29.15 -32.83 39.21
C SER A 182 -29.65 -32.45 37.79
N PRO A 183 -28.80 -32.49 36.74
CA PRO A 183 -29.16 -32.16 35.35
C PRO A 183 -30.14 -33.13 34.63
N ASN A 184 -30.94 -33.91 35.36
CA ASN A 184 -31.69 -35.06 34.82
C ASN A 184 -33.13 -34.72 34.38
N ASN A 185 -33.40 -33.45 34.04
CA ASN A 185 -34.70 -33.05 33.51
C ASN A 185 -34.74 -33.34 32.00
N ASN A 186 -35.23 -34.53 31.63
CA ASN A 186 -35.09 -35.11 30.30
C ASN A 186 -36.44 -35.35 29.63
N TYR A 187 -36.57 -34.99 28.35
CA TYR A 187 -37.65 -35.43 27.46
C TYR A 187 -37.03 -36.21 26.30
N ASP A 188 -37.19 -37.53 26.29
CA ASP A 188 -36.66 -38.41 25.26
C ASP A 188 -37.79 -38.90 24.35
N MET A 189 -37.85 -38.35 23.15
CA MET A 189 -38.82 -38.63 22.10
C MET A 189 -38.22 -39.57 21.06
N SER A 190 -38.91 -40.66 20.72
CA SER A 190 -38.49 -41.67 19.74
C SER A 190 -39.62 -42.10 18.80
N GLY A 191 -40.80 -41.49 18.94
CA GLY A 191 -41.98 -41.71 18.10
C GLY A 191 -43.16 -40.85 18.57
N GLY A 192 -44.19 -40.74 17.74
CA GLY A 192 -45.40 -39.98 18.06
C GLY A 192 -45.31 -38.48 17.74
N SER A 193 -46.30 -37.71 18.20
CA SER A 193 -46.35 -36.25 18.02
C SER A 193 -46.35 -35.48 19.34
N LEU A 194 -45.69 -34.32 19.35
CA LEU A 194 -45.76 -33.32 20.41
C LEU A 194 -46.20 -32.00 19.79
N THR A 195 -47.22 -31.37 20.34
CA THR A 195 -47.65 -30.01 19.95
C THR A 195 -47.66 -29.10 21.17
N VAL A 196 -46.93 -27.99 21.11
CA VAL A 196 -46.90 -26.94 22.15
C VAL A 196 -47.44 -25.65 21.55
N HIS A 197 -48.50 -25.08 22.14
CA HIS A 197 -49.27 -23.97 21.55
C HIS A 197 -48.87 -22.55 21.99
N ALA A 198 -47.89 -22.45 22.89
CA ALA A 198 -47.28 -21.23 23.40
C ALA A 198 -45.79 -21.50 23.64
N ALA A 199 -45.26 -21.11 24.80
CA ALA A 199 -43.84 -21.22 25.10
C ALA A 199 -43.39 -22.69 25.28
N PHE A 200 -42.44 -23.12 24.43
CA PHE A 200 -41.55 -24.23 24.72
C PHE A 200 -40.25 -23.68 25.31
N VAL A 201 -39.88 -24.10 26.52
CA VAL A 201 -38.71 -23.55 27.22
C VAL A 201 -37.82 -24.64 27.82
N ILE A 202 -36.55 -24.69 27.42
CA ILE A 202 -35.52 -25.52 28.07
C ILE A 202 -34.58 -24.63 28.91
N GLY A 203 -34.43 -24.96 30.19
CA GLY A 203 -33.46 -24.36 31.11
C GLY A 203 -33.84 -22.96 31.63
N SER A 204 -35.07 -22.76 32.10
CA SER A 204 -35.43 -21.52 32.79
C SER A 204 -34.91 -21.44 34.23
N GLY A 205 -34.51 -22.57 34.83
CA GLY A 205 -33.90 -22.70 36.16
C GLY A 205 -32.40 -22.39 36.23
N ALA A 206 -31.75 -22.72 37.35
CA ALA A 206 -30.30 -22.53 37.52
C ALA A 206 -29.47 -23.57 36.73
N GLN A 207 -30.04 -24.77 36.56
CA GLN A 207 -29.46 -25.92 35.87
C GLN A 207 -30.23 -26.19 34.57
N GLY A 208 -29.55 -26.79 33.60
CA GLY A 208 -30.15 -27.17 32.32
C GLY A 208 -31.06 -28.39 32.36
N GLY A 209 -31.97 -28.46 31.39
CA GLY A 209 -32.68 -29.68 31.00
C GLY A 209 -32.26 -30.14 29.60
N THR A 210 -32.67 -31.35 29.22
CA THR A 210 -32.37 -31.96 27.92
C THR A 210 -33.66 -32.38 27.21
N PHE A 211 -33.80 -32.04 25.93
CA PHE A 211 -34.77 -32.63 25.01
C PHE A 211 -34.00 -33.44 23.97
N SER A 212 -34.38 -34.69 23.71
CA SER A 212 -33.76 -35.56 22.71
C SER A 212 -34.82 -36.10 21.77
N GLU A 213 -34.61 -35.96 20.45
CA GLU A 213 -35.51 -36.47 19.42
C GLU A 213 -34.78 -37.48 18.53
N GLY A 214 -35.23 -38.73 18.61
CA GLY A 214 -34.79 -39.86 17.80
C GLY A 214 -35.63 -40.06 16.54
N SER A 215 -35.47 -41.20 15.88
CA SER A 215 -36.11 -41.49 14.59
C SER A 215 -37.63 -41.71 14.72
N GLY A 216 -38.43 -40.77 14.19
CA GLY A 216 -39.88 -40.94 13.99
C GLY A 216 -40.78 -40.13 14.92
N GLY A 217 -40.22 -39.24 15.74
CA GLY A 217 -40.98 -38.18 16.41
C GLY A 217 -41.34 -37.03 15.47
N THR A 218 -42.37 -36.27 15.84
CA THR A 218 -42.70 -34.96 15.25
C THR A 218 -43.04 -33.98 16.37
N PHE A 219 -42.19 -32.97 16.60
CA PHE A 219 -42.49 -31.87 17.51
C PHE A 219 -42.83 -30.59 16.73
N THR A 220 -44.04 -30.08 16.93
CA THR A 220 -44.47 -28.76 16.46
C THR A 220 -44.65 -27.80 17.63
N GLN A 221 -43.87 -26.72 17.66
CA GLN A 221 -44.17 -25.54 18.45
C GLN A 221 -44.99 -24.59 17.56
N SER A 222 -46.20 -24.27 18.01
CA SER A 222 -47.21 -23.50 17.27
C SER A 222 -47.72 -22.33 18.08
N ASN A 223 -48.28 -21.32 17.42
CA ASN A 223 -48.69 -20.07 18.06
C ASN A 223 -50.21 -19.83 17.92
N LEU A 224 -51.01 -20.67 18.58
CA LEU A 224 -52.49 -20.58 18.53
C LEU A 224 -53.10 -19.61 19.57
N PHE A 225 -52.32 -19.10 20.53
CA PHE A 225 -52.79 -18.18 21.56
C PHE A 225 -52.36 -16.73 21.31
N THR A 226 -53.31 -15.89 20.88
CA THR A 226 -53.11 -14.47 20.57
C THR A 226 -53.01 -13.55 21.80
N GLN A 227 -52.75 -14.10 22.99
CA GLN A 227 -52.40 -13.33 24.18
C GLN A 227 -51.09 -13.82 24.77
N VAL A 228 -50.24 -12.85 25.12
CA VAL A 228 -48.85 -12.98 25.56
C VAL A 228 -47.85 -13.30 24.44
N GLU A 229 -46.82 -12.46 24.36
CA GLU A 229 -45.74 -12.37 23.39
C GLU A 229 -44.69 -13.50 23.57
N VAL A 230 -45.14 -14.77 23.55
CA VAL A 230 -44.31 -15.95 23.90
C VAL A 230 -44.54 -17.15 22.98
N GLY A 231 -44.87 -16.89 21.71
CA GLY A 231 -45.11 -17.90 20.67
C GLY A 231 -43.86 -18.53 20.07
N ALA A 232 -42.71 -18.53 20.77
CA ALA A 232 -41.41 -18.99 20.26
C ALA A 232 -40.85 -20.18 21.04
N ALA A 233 -39.87 -20.87 20.45
CA ALA A 233 -39.09 -21.93 21.10
C ALA A 233 -37.82 -21.33 21.76
N TYR A 234 -37.66 -21.51 23.07
CA TYR A 234 -36.57 -20.92 23.86
C TYR A 234 -35.66 -22.00 24.47
N ILE A 235 -34.39 -22.01 24.09
CA ILE A 235 -33.36 -22.81 24.75
C ILE A 235 -32.46 -21.82 25.50
N ASN A 236 -32.46 -21.82 26.83
CA ASN A 236 -31.78 -20.79 27.64
C ASN A 236 -30.46 -21.27 28.25
N ASN A 237 -30.48 -22.39 28.98
CA ASN A 237 -29.30 -23.03 29.57
C ASN A 237 -29.44 -24.56 29.50
N GLY A 238 -30.05 -25.07 28.42
CA GLY A 238 -30.33 -26.50 28.24
C GLY A 238 -29.97 -26.98 26.85
N THR A 239 -30.16 -28.27 26.61
CA THR A 239 -29.76 -28.94 25.36
C THR A 239 -30.97 -29.47 24.60
N TYR A 240 -31.06 -29.19 23.30
CA TYR A 240 -31.91 -29.92 22.35
C TYR A 240 -31.03 -30.82 21.48
N ASN A 241 -31.35 -32.11 21.34
CA ASN A 241 -30.61 -33.07 20.52
C ASN A 241 -31.53 -33.66 19.43
N LEU A 242 -31.48 -33.10 18.22
CA LEU A 242 -32.20 -33.59 17.05
C LEU A 242 -31.36 -34.66 16.33
N GLN A 243 -31.61 -35.93 16.63
CA GLN A 243 -30.94 -37.09 16.05
C GLN A 243 -31.75 -37.74 14.91
N GLY A 244 -33.07 -37.57 14.93
CA GLY A 244 -34.03 -37.99 13.91
C GLY A 244 -35.33 -37.19 14.05
N GLY A 245 -36.40 -37.60 13.36
CA GLY A 245 -37.71 -36.94 13.52
C GLY A 245 -37.81 -35.59 12.82
N SER A 246 -38.70 -34.72 13.31
CA SER A 246 -39.00 -33.42 12.73
C SER A 246 -39.40 -32.39 13.79
N PHE A 247 -38.56 -31.38 13.99
CA PHE A 247 -38.85 -30.19 14.77
C PHE A 247 -39.41 -29.07 13.87
N THR A 248 -40.51 -28.44 14.26
CA THR A 248 -41.07 -27.25 13.61
C THR A 248 -41.33 -26.14 14.65
N SER A 249 -40.94 -24.92 14.32
CA SER A 249 -41.26 -23.68 15.04
C SER A 249 -42.05 -22.76 14.11
N ASP A 250 -43.30 -22.45 14.45
CA ASP A 250 -44.18 -21.56 13.68
C ASP A 250 -43.77 -20.08 13.77
N ASP A 251 -42.84 -19.75 14.68
CA ASP A 251 -42.24 -18.42 14.82
C ASP A 251 -40.70 -18.56 14.98
N PHE A 252 -40.07 -17.80 15.88
CA PHE A 252 -38.63 -17.85 16.15
C PHE A 252 -38.18 -19.12 16.89
N LEU A 253 -37.01 -19.65 16.51
CA LEU A 253 -36.17 -20.46 17.41
C LEU A 253 -35.10 -19.55 18.03
N LYS A 254 -35.05 -19.52 19.37
CA LYS A 254 -34.07 -18.77 20.14
C LYS A 254 -33.16 -19.69 20.94
N VAL A 255 -31.85 -19.60 20.70
CA VAL A 255 -30.81 -20.39 21.39
C VAL A 255 -29.89 -19.44 22.16
N GLY A 256 -29.95 -19.49 23.49
CA GLY A 256 -29.27 -18.58 24.41
C GLY A 256 -29.97 -17.22 24.46
N ASP A 257 -31.24 -17.19 24.92
CA ASP A 257 -32.00 -15.94 25.01
C ASP A 257 -31.67 -15.13 26.27
N THR A 258 -31.81 -15.75 27.44
CA THR A 258 -31.64 -15.06 28.74
C THR A 258 -30.46 -15.55 29.57
N LYS A 259 -29.77 -16.61 29.12
CA LYS A 259 -28.71 -17.30 29.85
C LYS A 259 -27.60 -17.78 28.91
N THR A 260 -26.48 -18.19 29.50
CA THR A 260 -25.40 -18.91 28.83
C THR A 260 -25.61 -20.43 28.97
N GLY A 261 -25.04 -21.22 28.07
CA GLY A 261 -25.08 -22.70 28.10
C GLY A 261 -26.18 -23.34 27.25
N ALA A 262 -26.94 -22.56 26.47
CA ALA A 262 -27.91 -23.10 25.53
C ALA A 262 -27.23 -23.85 24.37
N LEU A 263 -27.75 -25.03 24.03
CA LEU A 263 -27.22 -25.88 22.97
C LEU A 263 -28.35 -26.49 22.12
N PHE A 264 -28.25 -26.38 20.81
CA PHE A 264 -29.03 -27.16 19.85
C PHE A 264 -28.07 -28.02 19.03
N ASN A 265 -28.14 -29.34 19.15
CA ASN A 265 -27.34 -30.28 18.37
C ASN A 265 -28.25 -30.97 17.34
N GLN A 266 -28.00 -30.72 16.06
CA GLN A 266 -28.64 -31.43 14.97
C GLN A 266 -27.66 -32.41 14.33
N THR A 267 -27.82 -33.70 14.63
CA THR A 267 -27.05 -34.79 14.00
C THR A 267 -27.87 -35.56 12.96
N GLY A 268 -29.17 -35.27 12.86
CA GLY A 268 -30.11 -35.88 11.91
C GLY A 268 -31.45 -35.15 11.90
N GLY A 269 -32.50 -35.81 11.42
CA GLY A 269 -33.86 -35.25 11.40
C GLY A 269 -34.03 -34.00 10.52
N SER A 270 -35.17 -33.33 10.67
CA SER A 270 -35.50 -32.07 9.99
C SER A 270 -35.87 -30.99 11.01
N ALA A 271 -35.26 -29.81 10.93
CA ALA A 271 -35.63 -28.64 11.70
C ALA A 271 -36.19 -27.57 10.76
N ALA A 272 -37.40 -27.09 11.02
CA ALA A 272 -38.04 -26.01 10.27
C ALA A 272 -38.37 -24.85 11.22
N ILE A 273 -37.85 -23.66 10.93
CA ILE A 273 -38.14 -22.43 11.66
C ILE A 273 -38.85 -21.50 10.69
N THR A 274 -40.02 -20.98 11.04
CA THR A 274 -40.85 -20.18 10.12
C THR A 274 -40.43 -18.70 10.09
N ASN A 275 -39.73 -18.23 11.12
CA ASN A 275 -39.21 -16.86 11.21
C ASN A 275 -37.65 -16.87 11.28
N ASP A 276 -37.03 -15.98 12.04
CA ASP A 276 -35.56 -15.96 12.23
C ASP A 276 -35.07 -17.07 13.19
N LEU A 277 -33.87 -17.57 12.93
CA LEU A 277 -33.06 -18.33 13.89
C LEU A 277 -32.15 -17.37 14.65
N LEU A 278 -32.45 -17.14 15.93
CA LEU A 278 -31.75 -16.19 16.78
C LEU A 278 -30.84 -16.93 17.77
N ILE A 279 -29.55 -16.59 17.79
CA ILE A 279 -28.57 -17.23 18.67
C ILE A 279 -27.81 -16.15 19.46
N GLY A 280 -27.90 -16.20 20.80
CA GLY A 280 -27.31 -15.20 21.69
C GLY A 280 -28.08 -13.87 21.70
N GLY A 281 -29.29 -13.85 22.28
CA GLY A 281 -30.11 -12.64 22.46
C GLY A 281 -31.52 -13.00 22.96
N THR A 282 -32.09 -12.29 23.94
CA THR A 282 -32.69 -10.96 23.72
C THR A 282 -32.82 -10.04 24.96
N TYR A 283 -32.49 -10.45 26.19
CA TYR A 283 -32.71 -9.56 27.36
C TYR A 283 -31.74 -9.74 28.54
N ALA A 284 -30.91 -8.72 28.81
CA ALA A 284 -30.36 -8.47 30.16
C ALA A 284 -29.98 -6.99 30.37
N PRO A 285 -30.31 -6.38 31.52
CA PRO A 285 -29.50 -5.29 32.04
C PRO A 285 -28.09 -5.82 32.38
N ALA A 286 -27.05 -5.05 32.08
CA ALA A 286 -25.64 -5.41 32.23
C ALA A 286 -25.30 -6.01 33.62
N PRO A 287 -24.32 -6.94 33.74
CA PRO A 287 -23.20 -7.14 32.82
C PRO A 287 -22.99 -8.58 32.31
N ASN A 288 -23.92 -9.50 32.52
CA ASN A 288 -23.69 -10.92 32.26
C ASN A 288 -23.77 -11.26 30.77
N ALA A 289 -22.77 -11.98 30.23
CA ALA A 289 -22.79 -12.47 28.86
C ALA A 289 -23.84 -13.58 28.69
N ILE A 290 -24.62 -13.49 27.62
CA ILE A 290 -25.65 -14.45 27.23
C ILE A 290 -25.11 -15.20 26.02
N ALA A 291 -25.12 -16.53 26.03
CA ALA A 291 -24.53 -17.32 24.94
C ALA A 291 -25.34 -18.56 24.59
N GLY A 292 -25.41 -18.84 23.29
CA GLY A 292 -26.05 -20.04 22.75
C GLY A 292 -25.28 -20.59 21.56
N THR A 293 -25.42 -21.90 21.34
CA THR A 293 -24.73 -22.62 20.27
C THR A 293 -25.70 -23.50 19.50
N TYR A 294 -25.68 -23.39 18.17
CA TYR A 294 -26.33 -24.34 17.26
C TYR A 294 -25.25 -25.13 16.51
N ASN A 295 -25.32 -26.46 16.57
CA ASN A 295 -24.42 -27.37 15.86
C ASN A 295 -25.22 -28.14 14.81
N LEU A 296 -24.95 -27.91 13.53
CA LEU A 296 -25.50 -28.65 12.40
C LEU A 296 -24.42 -29.61 11.87
N SER A 297 -24.55 -30.90 12.18
CA SER A 297 -23.62 -31.95 11.75
C SER A 297 -24.28 -33.06 10.91
N GLY A 298 -25.59 -33.02 10.74
CA GLY A 298 -26.38 -33.94 9.92
C GLY A 298 -27.85 -33.49 9.87
N GLY A 299 -28.67 -34.14 9.04
CA GLY A 299 -30.08 -33.75 8.87
C GLY A 299 -30.27 -32.51 7.98
N ASN A 300 -31.44 -31.89 8.05
CA ASN A 300 -31.81 -30.71 7.28
C ASN A 300 -32.30 -29.58 8.19
N LEU A 301 -31.80 -28.36 7.99
CA LEU A 301 -32.27 -27.14 8.65
C LEU A 301 -32.85 -26.18 7.61
N THR A 302 -34.11 -25.79 7.77
CA THR A 302 -34.76 -24.74 6.97
C THR A 302 -35.12 -23.56 7.87
N VAL A 303 -34.67 -22.36 7.51
CA VAL A 303 -34.98 -21.10 8.22
C VAL A 303 -35.89 -20.23 7.34
N GLY A 304 -36.93 -19.64 7.93
CA GLY A 304 -37.94 -18.89 7.22
C GLY A 304 -37.42 -17.55 6.72
N ARG A 305 -36.66 -16.87 7.57
CA ARG A 305 -36.13 -15.53 7.34
C ARG A 305 -34.61 -15.47 7.48
N ASP A 306 -34.07 -14.99 8.60
CA ASP A 306 -32.64 -14.74 8.78
C ASP A 306 -31.99 -15.64 9.85
N ILE A 307 -30.67 -15.84 9.77
CA ILE A 307 -29.86 -16.41 10.87
C ILE A 307 -29.09 -15.27 11.52
N VAL A 308 -29.36 -14.98 12.79
CA VAL A 308 -28.79 -13.82 13.49
C VAL A 308 -28.02 -14.27 14.73
N LEU A 309 -26.71 -14.02 14.73
CA LEU A 309 -25.80 -14.34 15.83
C LEU A 309 -25.44 -13.06 16.59
N GLY A 310 -25.71 -13.03 17.91
CA GLY A 310 -25.46 -11.86 18.74
C GLY A 310 -26.37 -10.68 18.40
N GLN A 311 -27.70 -10.89 18.46
CA GLN A 311 -28.70 -9.91 18.05
C GLN A 311 -28.61 -8.59 18.83
N PHE A 312 -28.26 -8.67 20.12
CA PHE A 312 -28.19 -7.52 21.05
C PHE A 312 -26.80 -7.40 21.68
N ALA A 313 -26.51 -6.22 22.24
CA ALA A 313 -25.30 -5.99 23.03
C ALA A 313 -25.15 -7.06 24.13
N HIS A 314 -23.93 -7.60 24.29
CA HIS A 314 -23.56 -8.71 25.20
C HIS A 314 -24.12 -10.11 24.88
N GLY A 315 -24.91 -10.27 23.80
CA GLY A 315 -25.20 -11.59 23.24
C GLY A 315 -23.97 -12.18 22.55
N ASP A 316 -23.78 -13.51 22.64
CA ASP A 316 -22.66 -14.25 22.07
C ASP A 316 -23.19 -15.53 21.38
N GLY A 317 -23.50 -15.42 20.09
CA GLY A 317 -24.12 -16.51 19.32
C GLY A 317 -23.11 -17.33 18.53
N THR A 318 -23.13 -18.65 18.65
CA THR A 318 -22.29 -19.55 17.83
C THR A 318 -23.13 -20.46 16.94
N PHE A 319 -22.81 -20.52 15.65
CA PHE A 319 -23.32 -21.52 14.71
C PHE A 319 -22.16 -22.33 14.16
N THR A 320 -22.24 -23.66 14.22
CA THR A 320 -21.20 -24.59 13.73
C THR A 320 -21.82 -25.54 12.74
N TYR A 321 -21.37 -25.50 11.48
CA TYR A 321 -21.87 -26.32 10.39
C TYR A 321 -20.79 -27.29 9.91
N THR A 322 -20.94 -28.58 10.20
CA THR A 322 -19.97 -29.64 9.85
C THR A 322 -20.58 -30.77 9.03
N GLY A 323 -21.88 -30.69 8.68
CA GLY A 323 -22.56 -31.68 7.86
C GLY A 323 -24.09 -31.52 7.93
N GLY A 324 -24.82 -32.21 7.04
CA GLY A 324 -26.25 -31.98 6.84
C GLY A 324 -26.51 -30.96 5.73
N SER A 325 -27.74 -30.45 5.64
CA SER A 325 -28.11 -29.36 4.73
C SER A 325 -28.66 -28.16 5.51
N LEU A 326 -28.33 -26.96 5.02
CA LEU A 326 -28.93 -25.69 5.42
C LEU A 326 -29.69 -25.12 4.22
N GLY A 327 -30.89 -24.60 4.46
CA GLY A 327 -31.68 -23.88 3.45
C GLY A 327 -32.55 -22.79 4.05
N PHE A 328 -33.10 -21.95 3.16
CA PHE A 328 -34.06 -20.91 3.52
C PHE A 328 -35.43 -21.17 2.85
N SER A 329 -36.49 -20.61 3.43
CA SER A 329 -37.86 -20.74 2.91
C SER A 329 -38.06 -19.90 1.65
N ALA A 330 -38.35 -20.57 0.51
CA ALA A 330 -38.56 -19.92 -0.79
C ALA A 330 -39.78 -18.98 -0.88
N ASN A 331 -40.51 -18.76 0.22
CA ASN A 331 -41.65 -17.84 0.30
C ASN A 331 -41.24 -16.38 0.59
N GLU A 332 -40.01 -16.18 1.09
CA GLU A 332 -39.41 -14.85 1.27
C GLU A 332 -38.14 -14.73 0.41
N GLY A 333 -37.54 -13.55 0.34
CA GLY A 333 -36.35 -13.32 -0.47
C GLY A 333 -35.49 -12.19 0.06
N GLY A 334 -34.17 -12.33 -0.12
CA GLY A 334 -33.18 -11.41 0.46
C GLY A 334 -32.74 -11.81 1.88
N HIS A 335 -32.64 -13.12 2.14
CA HIS A 335 -32.23 -13.67 3.44
C HIS A 335 -30.83 -13.20 3.85
N GLN A 336 -30.56 -13.19 5.15
CA GLN A 336 -29.25 -12.83 5.70
C GLN A 336 -28.74 -13.86 6.71
N ILE A 337 -27.43 -14.11 6.65
CA ILE A 337 -26.67 -14.63 7.79
C ILE A 337 -25.91 -13.44 8.38
N VAL A 338 -26.34 -13.01 9.57
CA VAL A 338 -25.75 -11.87 10.29
C VAL A 338 -24.90 -12.38 11.44
N VAL A 339 -23.58 -12.26 11.29
CA VAL A 339 -22.59 -12.74 12.27
C VAL A 339 -22.13 -11.55 13.11
N GLY A 340 -22.62 -11.43 14.34
CA GLY A 340 -22.37 -10.28 15.21
C GLY A 340 -23.20 -9.08 14.77
N ALA A 341 -24.51 -9.12 15.04
CA ALA A 341 -25.42 -8.04 14.69
C ALA A 341 -25.16 -6.78 15.54
N ALA A 342 -25.37 -6.88 16.85
CA ALA A 342 -25.02 -5.84 17.84
C ALA A 342 -24.12 -6.36 18.97
N GLY A 343 -24.12 -7.67 19.20
CA GLY A 343 -23.23 -8.37 20.13
C GLY A 343 -22.09 -9.09 19.40
N LYS A 344 -21.76 -10.28 19.88
CA LYS A 344 -20.79 -11.20 19.28
C LYS A 344 -21.49 -12.30 18.50
N GLY A 345 -20.92 -12.66 17.35
CA GLY A 345 -21.33 -13.83 16.59
C GLY A 345 -20.13 -14.61 16.08
N THR A 346 -20.21 -15.94 16.13
CA THR A 346 -19.22 -16.85 15.56
C THR A 346 -19.90 -17.85 14.63
N PHE A 347 -19.52 -17.87 13.36
CA PHE A 347 -19.95 -18.90 12.41
C PHE A 347 -18.74 -19.78 12.04
N ASN A 348 -18.89 -21.10 12.17
CA ASN A 348 -17.86 -22.08 11.79
C ASN A 348 -18.37 -22.93 10.63
N LEU A 349 -17.75 -22.81 9.46
CA LEU A 349 -18.01 -23.60 8.26
C LEU A 349 -16.95 -24.71 8.12
N GLY A 350 -17.40 -25.95 8.28
CA GLY A 350 -16.56 -27.13 8.36
C GLY A 350 -15.76 -27.24 9.67
N SER A 351 -14.98 -28.32 9.76
CA SER A 351 -13.99 -28.52 10.83
C SER A 351 -12.90 -29.48 10.37
N VAL A 352 -11.92 -29.79 11.22
CA VAL A 352 -10.88 -30.78 10.89
C VAL A 352 -11.54 -32.15 10.63
N GLY A 353 -11.44 -32.62 9.37
CA GLY A 353 -12.06 -33.87 8.92
C GLY A 353 -13.49 -33.76 8.41
N HIS A 354 -14.10 -32.56 8.45
CA HIS A 354 -15.47 -32.30 7.99
C HIS A 354 -15.50 -31.12 7.02
N THR A 355 -15.60 -31.41 5.73
CA THR A 355 -15.73 -30.40 4.67
C THR A 355 -17.20 -30.11 4.36
N VAL A 356 -17.55 -28.84 4.23
CA VAL A 356 -18.90 -28.39 3.87
C VAL A 356 -18.82 -27.48 2.64
N ASP A 357 -19.80 -27.62 1.74
CA ASP A 357 -20.00 -26.72 0.61
C ASP A 357 -21.25 -25.86 0.89
N MET A 358 -21.11 -24.54 0.77
CA MET A 358 -22.16 -23.56 1.07
C MET A 358 -22.23 -22.52 -0.04
N ASP A 359 -23.33 -22.52 -0.78
CA ASP A 359 -23.64 -21.50 -1.78
C ASP A 359 -24.80 -20.62 -1.27
N LEU A 360 -24.47 -19.45 -0.73
CA LEU A 360 -25.45 -18.48 -0.27
C LEU A 360 -26.20 -17.83 -1.44
N GLY A 361 -25.60 -17.76 -2.63
CA GLY A 361 -26.24 -17.27 -3.85
C GLY A 361 -27.41 -18.15 -4.28
N ALA A 362 -27.21 -19.46 -4.37
CA ALA A 362 -28.28 -20.43 -4.64
C ALA A 362 -29.34 -20.50 -3.52
N LEU A 363 -28.97 -20.16 -2.28
CA LEU A 363 -29.88 -20.03 -1.15
C LEU A 363 -30.63 -18.68 -1.08
N GLY A 364 -30.34 -17.73 -1.98
CA GLY A 364 -30.96 -16.40 -1.97
C GLY A 364 -30.58 -15.55 -0.75
N ALA A 365 -29.41 -15.80 -0.17
CA ALA A 365 -28.92 -15.24 1.08
C ALA A 365 -27.64 -14.40 0.91
N THR A 366 -27.36 -13.54 1.89
CA THR A 366 -26.16 -12.67 1.94
C THR A 366 -25.44 -12.80 3.29
N LEU A 367 -24.13 -12.55 3.33
CA LEU A 367 -23.31 -12.66 4.55
C LEU A 367 -22.84 -11.28 5.02
N VAL A 368 -23.22 -10.91 6.25
CA VAL A 368 -22.79 -9.67 6.91
C VAL A 368 -22.13 -10.00 8.24
N ILE A 369 -20.88 -9.57 8.40
CA ILE A 369 -20.07 -9.83 9.61
C ILE A 369 -19.77 -8.50 10.31
N GLY A 370 -20.16 -8.36 11.59
CA GLY A 370 -19.97 -7.13 12.35
C GLY A 370 -20.87 -5.99 11.86
N GLN A 371 -22.19 -6.18 11.95
CA GLN A 371 -23.18 -5.30 11.34
C GLN A 371 -23.17 -3.90 11.98
N GLN A 372 -23.44 -3.81 13.29
CA GLN A 372 -23.61 -2.52 13.99
C GLN A 372 -22.35 -2.07 14.74
N ALA A 373 -22.24 -0.76 14.99
CA ALA A 373 -21.12 -0.19 15.74
C ALA A 373 -20.99 -0.83 17.14
N GLY A 374 -19.79 -1.35 17.46
CA GLY A 374 -19.51 -2.05 18.71
C GLY A 374 -19.77 -3.56 18.69
N SER A 375 -20.40 -4.11 17.64
CA SER A 375 -20.52 -5.56 17.43
C SER A 375 -19.19 -6.20 17.03
N ASN A 376 -19.09 -7.52 17.17
CA ASN A 376 -17.94 -8.31 16.75
C ASN A 376 -18.37 -9.63 16.10
N GLY A 377 -18.25 -9.74 14.78
CA GLY A 377 -18.50 -10.97 14.04
C GLY A 377 -17.22 -11.72 13.70
N THR A 378 -17.22 -13.05 13.83
CA THR A 378 -16.16 -13.94 13.34
C THR A 378 -16.75 -15.05 12.47
N PHE A 379 -16.27 -15.17 11.23
CA PHE A 379 -16.58 -16.29 10.33
C PHE A 379 -15.30 -17.10 10.08
N ASN A 380 -15.37 -18.42 10.27
CA ASN A 380 -14.26 -19.35 10.08
C ASN A 380 -14.61 -20.35 8.99
N ILE A 381 -13.76 -20.51 7.98
CA ILE A 381 -13.85 -21.57 6.96
C ILE A 381 -12.65 -22.52 7.12
N ALA A 382 -12.98 -23.80 7.36
CA ALA A 382 -12.02 -24.87 7.57
C ALA A 382 -11.44 -25.42 6.25
N ALA A 383 -10.28 -26.06 6.35
CA ALA A 383 -9.56 -26.63 5.20
C ALA A 383 -10.46 -27.56 4.36
N GLY A 384 -10.46 -27.35 3.04
CA GLY A 384 -11.25 -28.13 2.08
C GLY A 384 -12.76 -27.87 2.08
N SER A 385 -13.28 -26.95 2.91
CA SER A 385 -14.66 -26.44 2.77
C SER A 385 -14.73 -25.35 1.70
N SER A 386 -15.93 -25.08 1.19
CA SER A 386 -16.21 -24.04 0.19
C SER A 386 -17.36 -23.11 0.60
N LEU A 387 -17.19 -21.83 0.29
CA LEU A 387 -18.21 -20.79 0.42
C LEU A 387 -18.36 -20.03 -0.90
N GLU A 388 -19.59 -19.84 -1.36
CA GLU A 388 -19.96 -18.89 -2.41
C GLU A 388 -20.96 -17.86 -1.84
N ASP A 389 -20.63 -16.57 -1.92
CA ASP A 389 -21.44 -15.50 -1.28
C ASP A 389 -21.32 -14.14 -1.98
N SER A 390 -21.90 -13.10 -1.36
CA SER A 390 -21.38 -11.73 -1.46
C SER A 390 -21.07 -11.24 -0.04
N LEU A 391 -19.88 -10.66 0.18
CA LEU A 391 -19.32 -10.51 1.53
C LEU A 391 -19.06 -9.06 1.96
N ILE A 392 -19.64 -8.70 3.11
CA ILE A 392 -19.26 -7.52 3.90
C ILE A 392 -18.65 -7.96 5.24
N VAL A 393 -17.40 -7.58 5.49
CA VAL A 393 -16.69 -7.80 6.75
C VAL A 393 -16.42 -6.48 7.45
N GLY A 394 -16.99 -6.31 8.65
CA GLY A 394 -16.94 -5.07 9.41
C GLY A 394 -17.75 -3.98 8.70
N ASP A 395 -19.08 -4.08 8.78
CA ASP A 395 -19.98 -3.10 8.15
C ASP A 395 -19.90 -1.74 8.88
N ALA A 396 -20.54 -1.62 10.04
CA ALA A 396 -20.28 -0.56 11.01
C ALA A 396 -19.55 -1.05 12.28
N GLY A 397 -19.49 -2.37 12.50
CA GLY A 397 -18.81 -3.02 13.61
C GLY A 397 -17.46 -3.63 13.26
N ALA A 398 -16.94 -4.49 14.15
CA ALA A 398 -15.76 -5.30 13.87
C ALA A 398 -16.17 -6.62 13.20
N GLY A 399 -15.54 -6.96 12.09
CA GLY A 399 -15.72 -8.26 11.43
C GLY A 399 -14.38 -8.92 11.17
N ASN A 400 -14.33 -10.24 11.36
CA ASN A 400 -13.14 -11.04 11.12
C ASN A 400 -13.50 -12.31 10.33
N PHE A 401 -12.96 -12.46 9.13
CA PHE A 401 -13.12 -13.64 8.28
C PHE A 401 -11.80 -14.42 8.23
N ASN A 402 -11.83 -15.70 8.60
CA ASN A 402 -10.67 -16.58 8.64
C ASN A 402 -10.83 -17.71 7.63
N ASN A 403 -10.04 -17.71 6.56
CA ASN A 403 -9.90 -18.83 5.65
C ASN A 403 -8.60 -19.60 5.94
N ALA A 404 -8.76 -20.81 6.46
CA ALA A 404 -7.67 -21.71 6.82
C ALA A 404 -7.62 -22.93 5.88
N GLY A 405 -7.25 -22.70 4.62
CA GLY A 405 -7.10 -23.75 3.59
C GLY A 405 -8.40 -24.14 2.86
N GLY A 406 -9.44 -23.32 2.91
CA GLY A 406 -10.70 -23.50 2.17
C GLY A 406 -10.78 -22.65 0.89
N THR A 407 -11.84 -22.86 0.12
CA THR A 407 -12.13 -22.12 -1.13
C THR A 407 -13.23 -21.10 -0.88
N HIS A 408 -13.02 -19.86 -1.28
CA HIS A 408 -14.02 -18.80 -1.16
C HIS A 408 -14.24 -18.11 -2.52
N SER A 409 -15.46 -18.19 -3.04
CA SER A 409 -15.90 -17.62 -4.30
C SER A 409 -16.82 -16.43 -4.02
N VAL A 410 -16.31 -15.20 -4.12
CA VAL A 410 -17.16 -14.00 -3.93
C VAL A 410 -17.82 -13.66 -5.25
N THR A 411 -19.15 -13.73 -5.26
CA THR A 411 -20.01 -13.25 -6.34
C THR A 411 -20.25 -11.75 -6.17
N GLY A 412 -19.46 -10.96 -6.87
CA GLY A 412 -19.46 -9.50 -6.80
C GLY A 412 -18.31 -8.95 -5.97
N ASP A 413 -18.58 -8.02 -5.06
CA ASP A 413 -17.54 -7.26 -4.37
C ASP A 413 -17.23 -7.82 -2.97
N LEU A 414 -15.94 -7.95 -2.64
CA LEU A 414 -15.44 -8.29 -1.31
C LEU A 414 -15.13 -7.00 -0.55
N THR A 415 -15.92 -6.67 0.47
CA THR A 415 -15.80 -5.38 1.19
C THR A 415 -15.33 -5.55 2.63
N LEU A 416 -14.19 -4.95 2.99
CA LEU A 416 -13.69 -4.82 4.36
C LEU A 416 -13.84 -3.38 4.85
N GLY A 417 -14.43 -3.16 6.03
CA GLY A 417 -14.59 -1.81 6.60
C GLY A 417 -15.52 -0.93 5.77
N ASN A 418 -16.79 -1.35 5.63
CA ASN A 418 -17.74 -0.73 4.69
C ASN A 418 -18.09 0.71 5.07
N GLN A 419 -18.42 0.96 6.34
CA GLN A 419 -18.77 2.27 6.89
C GLN A 419 -17.61 2.85 7.73
N ALA A 420 -17.68 4.14 8.05
CA ALA A 420 -16.58 4.87 8.72
C ALA A 420 -16.16 4.31 10.09
N THR A 421 -17.05 3.63 10.82
CA THR A 421 -16.73 2.93 12.08
C THR A 421 -16.40 1.45 11.89
N GLY A 422 -16.64 0.90 10.70
CA GLY A 422 -16.42 -0.50 10.37
C GLY A 422 -14.94 -0.86 10.38
N SER A 423 -14.63 -2.07 10.87
CA SER A 423 -13.28 -2.62 10.91
C SER A 423 -13.31 -4.06 10.40
N GLY A 424 -12.96 -4.26 9.14
CA GLY A 424 -12.95 -5.58 8.50
C GLY A 424 -11.54 -6.19 8.47
N THR A 425 -11.42 -7.43 8.93
CA THR A 425 -10.19 -8.23 8.84
C THR A 425 -10.44 -9.50 8.03
N TYR A 426 -9.60 -9.80 7.05
CA TYR A 426 -9.64 -11.03 6.25
C TYR A 426 -8.29 -11.74 6.33
N ASN A 427 -8.27 -12.92 6.93
CA ASN A 427 -7.07 -13.76 7.08
C ASN A 427 -7.16 -14.95 6.12
N LEU A 428 -6.39 -14.90 5.04
CA LEU A 428 -6.26 -15.96 4.04
C LEU A 428 -4.96 -16.75 4.29
N THR A 429 -5.10 -17.99 4.72
CA THR A 429 -3.99 -18.78 5.27
C THR A 429 -4.03 -20.25 4.81
N ALA A 430 -2.92 -20.96 5.04
CA ALA A 430 -2.80 -22.42 4.89
C ALA A 430 -3.15 -22.96 3.49
N GLY A 431 -2.81 -22.23 2.43
CA GLY A 431 -3.07 -22.63 1.04
C GLY A 431 -4.50 -22.37 0.57
N GLY A 432 -5.27 -21.55 1.31
CA GLY A 432 -6.63 -21.18 0.93
C GLY A 432 -6.68 -20.41 -0.40
N VAL A 433 -7.84 -20.44 -1.05
CA VAL A 433 -8.08 -19.70 -2.30
C VAL A 433 -9.26 -18.76 -2.09
N THR A 434 -9.10 -17.49 -2.46
CA THR A 434 -10.20 -16.51 -2.53
C THR A 434 -10.25 -15.97 -3.96
N THR A 435 -11.41 -16.07 -4.61
CA THR A 435 -11.62 -15.57 -5.98
C THR A 435 -12.85 -14.68 -6.02
N VAL A 436 -12.63 -13.40 -6.31
CA VAL A 436 -13.66 -12.36 -6.42
C VAL A 436 -14.04 -12.20 -7.88
N THR A 437 -15.26 -12.61 -8.24
CA THR A 437 -15.75 -12.70 -9.62
C THR A 437 -16.83 -11.65 -9.88
N PRO A 438 -16.73 -10.82 -10.94
CA PRO A 438 -17.76 -9.84 -11.27
C PRO A 438 -19.08 -10.52 -11.62
N THR A 439 -20.18 -10.04 -11.05
CA THR A 439 -21.54 -10.35 -11.55
C THR A 439 -22.03 -9.20 -12.44
N GLY A 440 -23.10 -9.40 -13.21
CA GLY A 440 -23.64 -8.33 -14.08
C GLY A 440 -24.08 -7.04 -13.36
N ALA A 441 -24.11 -7.03 -12.03
CA ALA A 441 -24.48 -5.88 -11.19
C ALA A 441 -23.29 -5.24 -10.43
N THR A 442 -22.09 -5.82 -10.49
CA THR A 442 -20.93 -5.44 -9.67
C THR A 442 -19.62 -5.60 -10.45
N ASP A 443 -18.64 -4.75 -10.22
CA ASP A 443 -17.41 -4.82 -10.99
C ASP A 443 -16.40 -5.88 -10.52
N GLY A 444 -16.62 -6.54 -9.38
CA GLY A 444 -15.74 -7.60 -8.86
C GLY A 444 -14.52 -7.04 -8.13
N PHE A 445 -14.75 -6.06 -7.27
CA PHE A 445 -13.73 -5.34 -6.51
C PHE A 445 -13.43 -6.04 -5.18
N THR A 446 -12.16 -6.00 -4.77
CA THR A 446 -11.78 -6.16 -3.36
C THR A 446 -11.50 -4.80 -2.75
N PHE A 447 -12.35 -4.35 -1.84
CA PHE A 447 -12.16 -3.13 -1.05
C PHE A 447 -11.53 -3.48 0.30
N VAL A 448 -10.26 -3.16 0.48
CA VAL A 448 -9.57 -3.22 1.77
C VAL A 448 -9.68 -1.86 2.43
N GLY A 449 -10.79 -1.64 3.13
CA GLY A 449 -11.16 -0.35 3.69
C GLY A 449 -11.90 0.50 2.67
N ARG A 450 -13.24 0.43 2.70
CA ARG A 450 -14.10 1.25 1.86
C ARG A 450 -14.25 2.65 2.44
N ALA A 451 -14.90 2.78 3.59
CA ALA A 451 -14.94 4.02 4.37
C ALA A 451 -14.29 3.89 5.75
N GLY A 452 -14.26 2.68 6.31
CA GLY A 452 -13.64 2.35 7.60
C GLY A 452 -12.24 1.76 7.44
N GLN A 453 -11.84 0.91 8.37
CA GLN A 453 -10.54 0.24 8.37
C GLN A 453 -10.64 -1.16 7.74
N GLY A 454 -9.70 -1.50 6.87
CA GLY A 454 -9.56 -2.83 6.28
C GLY A 454 -8.17 -3.42 6.50
N THR A 455 -8.11 -4.68 6.93
CA THR A 455 -6.87 -5.47 6.96
C THR A 455 -7.07 -6.75 6.18
N PHE A 456 -6.22 -6.98 5.18
CA PHE A 456 -6.16 -8.25 4.45
C PHE A 456 -4.78 -8.87 4.67
N LEU A 457 -4.74 -10.11 5.13
CA LEU A 457 -3.54 -10.94 5.22
C LEU A 457 -3.66 -12.10 4.23
N ASN A 458 -2.70 -12.22 3.32
CA ASN A 458 -2.51 -13.39 2.47
C ASN A 458 -1.18 -14.06 2.84
N ASP A 459 -1.27 -15.18 3.56
CA ASP A 459 -0.16 -15.98 4.05
C ASP A 459 -0.15 -17.34 3.35
N ALA A 460 0.86 -17.58 2.49
CA ALA A 460 1.04 -18.83 1.75
C ALA A 460 -0.21 -19.31 0.97
N SER A 461 -1.00 -18.38 0.41
CA SER A 461 -2.34 -18.63 -0.15
C SER A 461 -2.61 -17.82 -1.45
N THR A 462 -3.73 -18.01 -2.13
CA THR A 462 -4.01 -17.34 -3.43
C THR A 462 -5.24 -16.43 -3.36
N HIS A 463 -5.08 -15.16 -3.72
CA HIS A 463 -6.17 -14.20 -3.87
C HIS A 463 -6.26 -13.71 -5.33
N ASN A 464 -7.40 -13.95 -5.97
CA ASN A 464 -7.73 -13.47 -7.31
C ASN A 464 -8.87 -12.45 -7.22
N THR A 465 -8.76 -11.31 -7.90
CA THR A 465 -9.83 -10.28 -7.96
C THR A 465 -9.77 -9.51 -9.28
N LYS A 466 -10.85 -8.87 -9.75
CA LYS A 466 -10.75 -8.01 -10.95
C LYS A 466 -10.04 -6.70 -10.62
N ASN A 467 -10.38 -6.07 -9.50
CA ASN A 467 -9.78 -4.82 -9.05
C ASN A 467 -9.48 -4.86 -7.55
N LEU A 468 -8.37 -4.26 -7.14
CA LEU A 468 -8.01 -4.09 -5.73
C LEU A 468 -8.03 -2.60 -5.38
N VAL A 469 -8.72 -2.22 -4.31
CA VAL A 469 -8.69 -0.86 -3.78
C VAL A 469 -8.35 -0.92 -2.29
N VAL A 470 -7.28 -0.25 -1.87
CA VAL A 470 -6.86 -0.15 -0.48
C VAL A 470 -7.04 1.28 0.00
N ALA A 471 -7.89 1.49 1.01
CA ALA A 471 -8.32 2.79 1.53
C ALA A 471 -9.00 3.71 0.47
N GLU A 472 -10.20 3.32 0.04
CA GLU A 472 -11.00 4.10 -0.93
C GLU A 472 -11.39 5.48 -0.36
N GLY A 473 -11.96 5.51 0.85
CA GLY A 473 -12.49 6.72 1.50
C GLY A 473 -11.43 7.54 2.25
N ALA A 474 -11.64 8.86 2.31
CA ALA A 474 -10.65 9.83 2.82
C ALA A 474 -10.21 9.65 4.29
N SER A 475 -11.00 8.96 5.11
CA SER A 475 -10.66 8.63 6.50
C SER A 475 -10.24 7.17 6.70
N SER A 476 -10.24 6.36 5.63
CA SER A 476 -9.80 4.97 5.70
C SER A 476 -8.29 4.90 5.91
N THR A 477 -7.86 4.03 6.83
CA THR A 477 -6.46 3.62 6.97
C THR A 477 -6.42 2.10 6.94
N SER A 478 -5.79 1.53 5.93
CA SER A 478 -6.01 0.13 5.55
C SER A 478 -4.77 -0.51 4.94
N THR A 479 -4.59 -1.82 5.17
CA THR A 479 -3.38 -2.56 4.77
C THR A 479 -3.70 -3.91 4.14
N TYR A 480 -3.07 -4.18 2.99
CA TYR A 480 -2.97 -5.51 2.38
C TYR A 480 -1.55 -6.06 2.60
N THR A 481 -1.41 -7.22 3.23
CA THR A 481 -0.12 -7.89 3.45
C THR A 481 -0.07 -9.23 2.72
N LEU A 482 0.99 -9.43 1.94
CA LEU A 482 1.32 -10.70 1.27
C LEU A 482 2.59 -11.28 1.91
N GLN A 483 2.57 -12.56 2.31
CA GLN A 483 3.73 -13.21 2.93
C GLN A 483 3.83 -14.72 2.66
N ASN A 484 5.01 -15.27 2.95
CA ASN A 484 5.34 -16.70 2.95
C ASN A 484 4.98 -17.49 1.67
N GLY A 485 4.97 -16.83 0.51
CA GLY A 485 4.60 -17.48 -0.77
C GLY A 485 3.15 -17.28 -1.18
N GLY A 486 2.40 -16.39 -0.50
CA GLY A 486 1.10 -15.96 -0.99
C GLY A 486 1.18 -15.26 -2.34
N ALA A 487 0.13 -15.42 -3.16
CA ALA A 487 -0.02 -14.82 -4.48
C ALA A 487 -1.24 -13.91 -4.56
N LEU A 488 -1.09 -12.75 -5.20
CA LEU A 488 -2.15 -11.78 -5.52
C LEU A 488 -2.25 -11.61 -7.04
N ASN A 489 -3.43 -11.88 -7.62
CA ASN A 489 -3.71 -11.68 -9.03
C ASN A 489 -4.86 -10.66 -9.20
N VAL A 490 -4.59 -9.55 -9.89
CA VAL A 490 -5.53 -8.45 -10.12
C VAL A 490 -5.83 -8.30 -11.61
N GLY A 491 -7.08 -8.53 -11.99
CA GLY A 491 -7.55 -8.54 -13.38
C GLY A 491 -7.32 -9.89 -14.09
N THR A 492 -7.57 -9.90 -15.40
CA THR A 492 -7.35 -11.07 -16.26
C THR A 492 -6.56 -10.70 -17.52
N SER A 493 -6.07 -11.72 -18.24
CA SER A 493 -5.31 -11.52 -19.48
C SER A 493 -6.10 -10.69 -20.51
N GLY A 494 -5.61 -9.51 -20.86
CA GLY A 494 -6.31 -8.57 -21.75
C GLY A 494 -6.42 -7.12 -21.27
N ASN A 495 -5.77 -6.77 -20.14
CA ASN A 495 -5.68 -5.39 -19.61
C ASN A 495 -7.03 -4.81 -19.14
N THR A 496 -7.66 -5.48 -18.16
CA THR A 496 -9.06 -5.21 -17.71
C THR A 496 -9.22 -4.96 -16.21
N GLY A 497 -8.13 -4.86 -15.44
CA GLY A 497 -8.16 -4.66 -13.98
C GLY A 497 -7.10 -3.68 -13.48
N PHE A 498 -7.30 -3.12 -12.28
CA PHE A 498 -6.36 -2.20 -11.65
C PHE A 498 -6.20 -2.43 -10.14
N ALA A 499 -5.07 -2.01 -9.59
CA ALA A 499 -4.82 -1.90 -8.16
C ALA A 499 -4.63 -0.43 -7.77
N ASP A 500 -5.48 0.10 -6.90
CA ASP A 500 -5.39 1.46 -6.34
C ASP A 500 -4.99 1.39 -4.86
N ILE A 501 -3.79 1.84 -4.53
CA ILE A 501 -3.22 1.79 -3.19
C ILE A 501 -3.23 3.21 -2.63
N GLY A 502 -4.11 3.50 -1.67
CA GLY A 502 -4.29 4.84 -1.12
C GLY A 502 -5.10 5.73 -2.05
N GLY A 503 -6.33 5.30 -2.36
CA GLY A 503 -7.23 5.99 -3.28
C GLY A 503 -7.49 7.43 -2.83
N LYS A 504 -8.29 7.61 -1.77
CA LYS A 504 -8.44 8.91 -1.06
C LYS A 504 -7.96 8.85 0.38
N GLY A 505 -7.86 7.66 0.97
CA GLY A 505 -7.36 7.44 2.33
C GLY A 505 -5.88 7.08 2.37
N ASN A 506 -5.45 6.52 3.51
CA ASN A 506 -4.10 6.01 3.72
C ASN A 506 -4.07 4.49 3.46
N GLY A 507 -3.67 4.11 2.25
CA GLY A 507 -3.66 2.73 1.80
C GLY A 507 -2.24 2.18 1.70
N LYS A 508 -2.05 0.97 2.23
CA LYS A 508 -0.74 0.31 2.24
C LYS A 508 -0.79 -1.11 1.67
N LEU A 509 0.16 -1.44 0.81
CA LEU A 509 0.43 -2.82 0.37
C LEU A 509 1.84 -3.23 0.79
N VAL A 510 1.97 -4.38 1.45
CA VAL A 510 3.26 -4.94 1.92
C VAL A 510 3.44 -6.30 1.28
N GLN A 511 4.57 -6.52 0.61
CA GLN A 511 4.94 -7.82 0.07
C GLN A 511 6.24 -8.33 0.70
N ASN A 512 6.11 -9.43 1.45
CA ASN A 512 7.16 -10.13 2.16
C ASN A 512 7.32 -11.57 1.64
N GLY A 513 8.48 -12.18 1.90
CA GLY A 513 8.75 -13.57 1.49
C GLY A 513 9.21 -13.70 0.04
N VAL A 514 10.26 -14.50 -0.19
CA VAL A 514 10.92 -14.63 -1.50
C VAL A 514 10.10 -15.34 -2.56
N ALA A 515 9.08 -16.10 -2.16
CA ALA A 515 8.18 -16.83 -3.05
C ALA A 515 6.84 -16.10 -3.31
N SER A 516 6.60 -14.96 -2.65
CA SER A 516 5.35 -14.21 -2.83
C SER A 516 5.35 -13.43 -4.15
N SER A 517 4.18 -13.33 -4.77
CA SER A 517 4.03 -12.73 -6.09
C SER A 517 2.77 -11.87 -6.21
N THR A 518 2.90 -10.73 -6.87
CA THR A 518 1.77 -9.88 -7.27
C THR A 518 1.75 -9.74 -8.78
N THR A 519 0.64 -10.11 -9.43
CA THR A 519 0.42 -9.89 -10.87
C THR A 519 -0.77 -8.95 -11.06
N ILE A 520 -0.54 -7.79 -11.67
CA ILE A 520 -1.57 -6.80 -12.01
C ILE A 520 -1.67 -6.77 -13.53
N TYR A 521 -2.81 -7.18 -14.07
CA TYR A 521 -3.00 -7.30 -15.52
C TYR A 521 -3.22 -5.96 -16.24
N GLY A 522 -3.52 -4.89 -15.50
CA GLY A 522 -3.58 -3.53 -16.02
C GLY A 522 -2.78 -2.55 -15.16
N ALA A 523 -3.45 -1.54 -14.60
CA ALA A 523 -2.78 -0.42 -13.94
C ALA A 523 -2.49 -0.65 -12.45
N LEU A 524 -1.33 -0.18 -11.99
CA LEU A 524 -1.04 0.06 -10.58
C LEU A 524 -1.03 1.57 -10.34
N ASP A 525 -1.93 2.09 -9.51
CA ASP A 525 -1.92 3.48 -9.04
C ASP A 525 -1.62 3.50 -7.53
N VAL A 526 -0.67 4.32 -7.09
CA VAL A 526 -0.28 4.47 -5.68
C VAL A 526 -0.41 5.94 -5.29
N GLY A 527 -1.37 6.29 -4.44
CA GLY A 527 -1.71 7.69 -4.13
C GLY A 527 -2.46 8.36 -5.29
N ARG A 528 -3.63 7.80 -5.66
CA ARG A 528 -4.34 8.17 -6.89
C ARG A 528 -5.01 9.54 -6.82
N PHE A 529 -5.89 9.79 -5.84
CA PHE A 529 -6.69 11.01 -5.78
C PHE A 529 -6.12 12.05 -4.82
N ALA A 530 -6.62 13.29 -4.92
CA ALA A 530 -6.25 14.39 -4.01
C ALA A 530 -6.43 13.99 -2.54
N GLY A 531 -5.36 14.12 -1.74
CA GLY A 531 -5.34 13.74 -0.33
C GLY A 531 -5.12 12.24 -0.06
N GLY A 532 -5.18 11.38 -1.08
CA GLY A 532 -4.82 9.97 -0.97
C GLY A 532 -3.33 9.79 -0.68
N ILE A 533 -3.03 8.87 0.23
CA ILE A 533 -1.66 8.50 0.62
C ILE A 533 -1.50 7.01 0.33
N GLY A 534 -0.73 6.69 -0.70
CA GLY A 534 -0.40 5.32 -1.10
C GLY A 534 1.00 4.92 -0.69
N GLN A 535 1.14 3.74 -0.07
CA GLN A 535 2.44 3.13 0.19
C GLN A 535 2.50 1.69 -0.32
N VAL A 536 3.53 1.36 -1.10
CA VAL A 536 3.90 -0.02 -1.42
C VAL A 536 5.27 -0.33 -0.84
N ASP A 537 5.38 -1.38 -0.03
CA ASP A 537 6.64 -1.92 0.50
C ASP A 537 6.91 -3.30 -0.12
N LEU A 538 7.71 -3.34 -1.19
CA LEU A 538 8.13 -4.56 -1.88
C LEU A 538 9.48 -5.03 -1.31
N ASN A 539 9.40 -5.81 -0.22
CA ASN A 539 10.57 -6.25 0.55
C ASN A 539 11.22 -7.52 -0.03
N ALA A 540 10.43 -8.38 -0.68
CA ALA A 540 10.87 -9.63 -1.30
C ALA A 540 9.85 -10.13 -2.34
N GLY A 541 10.22 -11.16 -3.11
CA GLY A 541 9.35 -11.76 -4.12
C GLY A 541 9.26 -10.93 -5.40
N SER A 542 8.25 -11.19 -6.23
CA SER A 542 8.07 -10.52 -7.53
C SER A 542 6.79 -9.69 -7.61
N MET A 543 6.82 -8.61 -8.38
CA MET A 543 5.64 -7.84 -8.78
C MET A 543 5.69 -7.61 -10.29
N THR A 544 4.60 -7.91 -11.00
CA THR A 544 4.48 -7.68 -12.44
C THR A 544 3.24 -6.84 -12.74
N VAL A 545 3.43 -5.72 -13.46
CA VAL A 545 2.37 -4.80 -13.87
C VAL A 545 2.31 -4.81 -15.40
N ASN A 546 1.33 -5.53 -15.96
CA ASN A 546 1.19 -5.72 -17.41
C ASN A 546 0.58 -4.50 -18.14
N GLY A 547 0.12 -3.49 -17.42
CA GLY A 547 -0.21 -2.16 -17.94
C GLY A 547 0.89 -1.14 -17.61
N PHE A 548 0.48 0.00 -17.05
CA PHE A 548 1.37 1.05 -16.54
C PHE A 548 1.35 1.11 -15.00
N ALA A 549 2.40 1.67 -14.41
CA ALA A 549 2.48 1.92 -12.97
C ALA A 549 2.59 3.42 -12.68
N VAL A 550 1.94 3.89 -11.61
CA VAL A 550 1.92 5.30 -11.19
C VAL A 550 2.18 5.40 -9.70
N VAL A 551 3.14 6.22 -9.32
CA VAL A 551 3.49 6.51 -7.93
C VAL A 551 3.32 8.00 -7.71
N GLY A 552 2.28 8.40 -6.98
CA GLY A 552 1.85 9.79 -6.82
C GLY A 552 1.20 10.30 -8.10
N ASP A 553 -0.09 9.99 -8.29
CA ASP A 553 -0.85 10.49 -9.44
C ASP A 553 -1.37 11.89 -9.13
N SER A 554 -2.47 12.01 -8.38
CA SER A 554 -2.98 13.28 -7.85
C SER A 554 -2.90 13.37 -6.32
N GLY A 555 -2.40 12.32 -5.65
CA GLY A 555 -2.11 12.26 -4.22
C GLY A 555 -0.61 12.09 -3.95
N THR A 556 -0.27 11.58 -2.77
CA THR A 556 1.10 11.22 -2.40
C THR A 556 1.31 9.72 -2.51
N GLY A 557 2.21 9.30 -3.38
CA GLY A 557 2.59 7.89 -3.54
C GLY A 557 4.03 7.64 -3.14
N THR A 558 4.26 6.57 -2.38
CA THR A 558 5.60 6.05 -2.04
C THR A 558 5.70 4.58 -2.43
N PHE A 559 6.72 4.24 -3.20
CA PHE A 559 7.07 2.86 -3.52
C PHE A 559 8.48 2.55 -2.98
N ASN A 560 8.59 1.63 -2.03
CA ASN A 560 9.85 1.19 -1.45
C ASN A 560 10.17 -0.21 -1.98
N GLN A 561 11.24 -0.34 -2.76
CA GLN A 561 11.74 -1.60 -3.27
C GLN A 561 13.08 -1.96 -2.61
N GLY A 562 13.15 -3.16 -2.04
CA GLY A 562 14.33 -3.64 -1.32
C GLY A 562 14.56 -5.14 -1.40
N GLY A 563 15.54 -5.61 -0.63
CA GLY A 563 15.95 -7.00 -0.61
C GLY A 563 16.46 -7.49 -1.97
N ALA A 564 16.03 -8.67 -2.37
CA ALA A 564 16.24 -9.25 -3.70
C ALA A 564 14.90 -9.39 -4.45
N SER A 565 14.01 -8.40 -4.31
CA SER A 565 12.73 -8.37 -5.01
C SER A 565 12.87 -8.00 -6.48
N THR A 566 11.88 -8.34 -7.30
CA THR A 566 11.78 -7.88 -8.69
C THR A 566 10.48 -7.12 -8.94
N MET A 567 10.53 -6.05 -9.72
CA MET A 567 9.37 -5.33 -10.23
C MET A 567 9.51 -5.18 -11.74
N ASP A 568 8.55 -5.71 -12.50
CA ASP A 568 8.52 -5.63 -13.96
C ASP A 568 7.25 -4.86 -14.40
N VAL A 569 7.41 -3.72 -15.08
CA VAL A 569 6.33 -2.94 -15.67
C VAL A 569 6.41 -3.10 -17.18
N VAL A 570 5.39 -3.73 -17.79
CA VAL A 570 5.54 -4.36 -19.12
C VAL A 570 4.65 -3.78 -20.22
N GLY A 571 3.66 -2.94 -19.90
CA GLY A 571 2.63 -2.50 -20.87
C GLY A 571 2.50 -1.01 -21.13
N GLY A 572 3.15 -0.13 -20.36
CA GLY A 572 2.91 1.31 -20.51
C GLY A 572 3.77 2.28 -19.70
N GLY A 573 4.93 1.85 -19.17
CA GLY A 573 5.84 2.72 -18.42
C GLY A 573 5.52 2.92 -16.94
N LEU A 574 6.49 3.53 -16.24
CA LEU A 574 6.42 3.89 -14.83
C LEU A 574 6.43 5.42 -14.69
N PHE A 575 5.36 5.97 -14.12
CA PHE A 575 5.21 7.41 -13.88
C PHE A 575 5.34 7.71 -12.39
N ILE A 576 6.18 8.66 -12.02
CA ILE A 576 6.40 9.05 -10.62
C ILE A 576 6.14 10.56 -10.51
N GLY A 577 5.14 10.95 -9.72
CA GLY A 577 4.66 12.34 -9.70
C GLY A 577 4.00 12.73 -11.03
N ARG A 578 2.98 11.97 -11.44
CA ARG A 578 2.38 12.15 -12.78
C ARG A 578 1.51 13.41 -12.84
N GLY A 579 0.53 13.51 -11.95
CA GLY A 579 -0.62 14.40 -12.10
C GLY A 579 -1.62 13.85 -13.11
N GLN A 580 -2.92 13.89 -12.77
CA GLN A 580 -3.94 13.88 -13.81
C GLN A 580 -4.28 15.33 -14.19
N SER A 581 -4.45 15.59 -15.49
CA SER A 581 -5.31 16.70 -15.91
C SER A 581 -6.75 16.29 -15.59
N ASN A 582 -7.24 16.69 -14.42
CA ASN A 582 -8.51 16.24 -13.87
C ASN A 582 -9.67 16.47 -14.85
N GLU A 583 -10.54 15.46 -14.99
CA GLU A 583 -11.61 15.34 -16.01
C GLU A 583 -12.66 16.46 -16.02
N ASN A 584 -12.56 17.46 -15.14
CA ASN A 584 -13.53 18.56 -15.01
C ASN A 584 -12.89 19.97 -14.95
N GLY A 585 -11.64 20.14 -15.39
CA GLY A 585 -11.13 21.43 -15.88
C GLY A 585 -10.98 22.59 -14.89
N ASN A 586 -11.06 22.37 -13.56
CA ASN A 586 -10.77 23.43 -12.59
C ASN A 586 -10.14 22.89 -11.28
N THR A 587 -9.07 23.57 -10.84
CA THR A 587 -8.10 23.25 -9.76
C THR A 587 -6.94 22.38 -10.22
N VAL A 588 -5.71 22.91 -10.19
CA VAL A 588 -4.48 22.12 -10.36
C VAL A 588 -4.35 21.21 -9.14
N ILE A 589 -4.48 19.90 -9.34
CA ILE A 589 -4.17 18.93 -8.29
C ILE A 589 -2.71 18.49 -8.48
N THR A 590 -1.89 18.68 -7.44
CA THR A 590 -0.47 18.37 -7.46
C THR A 590 -0.21 17.03 -6.77
N GLY A 591 0.19 16.02 -7.54
CA GLY A 591 0.68 14.75 -7.04
C GLY A 591 2.17 14.77 -6.71
N THR A 592 2.56 13.96 -5.73
CA THR A 592 3.95 13.77 -5.30
C THR A 592 4.30 12.29 -5.28
N GLY A 593 5.26 11.90 -6.11
CA GLY A 593 5.72 10.52 -6.24
C GLY A 593 7.12 10.33 -5.69
N THR A 594 7.34 9.27 -4.91
CA THR A 594 8.68 8.83 -4.49
C THR A 594 8.86 7.34 -4.73
N TYR A 595 9.90 6.98 -5.49
CA TYR A 595 10.34 5.60 -5.65
C TYR A 595 11.72 5.44 -5.01
N ASN A 596 11.86 4.49 -4.08
CA ASN A 596 13.10 4.20 -3.38
C ASN A 596 13.59 2.80 -3.74
N LEU A 597 14.71 2.71 -4.46
CA LEU A 597 15.35 1.45 -4.84
C LEU A 597 16.61 1.20 -3.98
N SER A 598 16.68 0.01 -3.40
CA SER A 598 17.73 -0.36 -2.43
C SER A 598 18.14 -1.84 -2.52
N GLY A 599 19.26 -2.18 -1.86
CA GLY A 599 19.74 -3.56 -1.78
C GLY A 599 20.17 -4.12 -3.13
N THR A 600 19.65 -5.30 -3.48
CA THR A 600 19.91 -6.01 -4.75
C THR A 600 18.64 -6.19 -5.59
N ALA A 601 17.63 -5.34 -5.37
CA ALA A 601 16.36 -5.44 -6.06
C ALA A 601 16.46 -5.05 -7.54
N GLY A 602 15.62 -5.63 -8.39
CA GLY A 602 15.56 -5.35 -9.83
C GLY A 602 14.27 -4.62 -10.23
N LEU A 603 14.40 -3.56 -11.00
CA LEU A 603 13.30 -2.83 -11.64
C LEU A 603 13.47 -2.88 -13.16
N THR A 604 12.52 -3.48 -13.86
CA THR A 604 12.46 -3.51 -15.33
C THR A 604 11.24 -2.70 -15.80
N VAL A 605 11.42 -1.75 -16.72
CA VAL A 605 10.32 -0.90 -17.21
C VAL A 605 10.37 -0.76 -18.73
N THR A 606 9.41 -1.37 -19.42
CA THR A 606 9.15 -1.10 -20.84
C THR A 606 8.30 0.17 -21.00
N GLY A 607 8.51 0.90 -22.09
CA GLY A 607 7.86 2.20 -22.33
C GLY A 607 8.50 3.39 -21.59
N GLY A 608 9.42 3.14 -20.66
CA GLY A 608 10.26 4.15 -20.00
C GLY A 608 9.77 4.61 -18.62
N ILE A 609 10.64 5.35 -17.93
CA ILE A 609 10.38 5.96 -16.61
C ILE A 609 10.25 7.48 -16.77
N GLU A 610 9.18 8.04 -16.22
CA GLU A 610 8.88 9.48 -16.30
C GLU A 610 8.67 10.07 -14.90
N LEU A 611 9.52 11.03 -14.52
CA LEU A 611 9.42 11.77 -13.25
C LEU A 611 8.81 13.16 -13.52
N GLY A 612 7.80 13.58 -12.76
CA GLY A 612 7.22 14.92 -12.89
C GLY A 612 6.56 15.14 -14.25
N SER A 613 5.52 14.37 -14.58
CA SER A 613 4.91 14.36 -15.92
C SER A 613 4.23 15.68 -16.29
N LEU A 614 3.33 16.17 -15.42
CA LEU A 614 2.56 17.40 -15.63
C LEU A 614 3.03 18.55 -14.72
N ALA A 615 2.80 19.79 -15.16
CA ALA A 615 3.19 20.99 -14.41
C ALA A 615 2.61 21.01 -12.99
N GLY A 616 3.44 21.39 -12.01
CA GLY A 616 3.09 21.41 -10.59
C GLY A 616 3.26 20.07 -9.84
N ASN A 617 3.54 18.98 -10.54
CA ASN A 617 3.77 17.66 -9.94
C ASN A 617 5.26 17.43 -9.70
N THR A 618 5.60 16.60 -8.71
CA THR A 618 7.00 16.28 -8.37
C THR A 618 7.23 14.77 -8.29
N GLY A 619 8.20 14.28 -9.06
CA GLY A 619 8.63 12.88 -9.05
C GLY A 619 10.06 12.73 -8.55
N THR A 620 10.29 11.84 -7.58
CA THR A 620 11.62 11.54 -7.05
C THR A 620 11.94 10.05 -7.17
N MET A 621 13.09 9.72 -7.74
CA MET A 621 13.70 8.39 -7.73
C MET A 621 14.98 8.43 -6.88
N THR A 622 15.05 7.58 -5.86
CA THR A 622 16.22 7.43 -4.99
C THR A 622 16.81 6.04 -5.18
N GLN A 623 17.93 5.95 -5.89
CA GLN A 623 18.62 4.68 -6.15
C GLN A 623 19.87 4.56 -5.28
N THR A 624 19.75 3.81 -4.18
CA THR A 624 20.87 3.48 -3.27
C THR A 624 21.57 2.16 -3.61
N GLY A 625 20.93 1.34 -4.45
CA GLY A 625 21.39 0.01 -4.83
C GLY A 625 20.56 -0.54 -5.99
N GLY A 626 20.52 -1.86 -6.13
CA GLY A 626 19.71 -2.55 -7.12
C GLY A 626 20.10 -2.30 -8.58
N THR A 627 19.25 -2.78 -9.48
CA THR A 627 19.38 -2.66 -10.93
C THR A 627 18.12 -2.06 -11.52
N VAL A 628 18.27 -0.98 -12.29
CA VAL A 628 17.22 -0.42 -13.16
C VAL A 628 17.52 -0.81 -14.60
N ILE A 629 16.51 -1.28 -15.32
CA ILE A 629 16.53 -1.49 -16.78
C ILE A 629 15.30 -0.76 -17.35
N ALA A 630 15.51 0.22 -18.21
CA ALA A 630 14.43 1.03 -18.78
C ALA A 630 14.61 1.28 -20.29
N ASP A 631 13.51 1.50 -21.01
CA ASP A 631 13.58 1.90 -22.42
C ASP A 631 14.05 3.36 -22.59
N SER A 632 13.64 4.24 -21.70
CA SER A 632 14.02 5.66 -21.67
C SER A 632 13.79 6.23 -20.27
N GLU A 633 14.42 7.37 -19.97
CA GLU A 633 14.18 8.09 -18.71
C GLU A 633 13.97 9.57 -18.98
N THR A 634 12.85 10.11 -18.49
CA THR A 634 12.52 11.54 -18.56
C THR A 634 12.41 12.11 -17.15
N ILE A 635 13.37 12.93 -16.76
CA ILE A 635 13.49 13.51 -15.42
C ILE A 635 12.97 14.96 -15.49
N GLY A 636 11.69 15.14 -15.22
CA GLY A 636 10.99 16.42 -15.28
C GLY A 636 10.48 16.74 -16.68
N LYS A 637 9.32 16.21 -17.04
CA LYS A 637 8.76 16.45 -18.39
C LYS A 637 8.11 17.83 -18.50
N ASN A 638 7.13 18.09 -17.64
CA ASN A 638 6.54 19.42 -17.44
C ASN A 638 6.50 19.80 -15.95
N GLY A 639 6.54 18.81 -15.05
CA GLY A 639 6.74 18.97 -13.61
C GLY A 639 8.22 18.83 -13.24
N ILE A 640 8.48 18.71 -11.94
CA ILE A 640 9.84 18.61 -11.38
C ILE A 640 10.21 17.14 -11.22
N GLY A 641 11.34 16.72 -11.80
CA GLY A 641 11.90 15.39 -11.65
C GLY A 641 13.24 15.41 -10.92
N HIS A 642 13.42 14.53 -9.94
CA HIS A 642 14.70 14.33 -9.24
C HIS A 642 15.13 12.86 -9.32
N TRP A 643 16.28 12.58 -9.93
CA TRP A 643 16.93 11.27 -9.87
C TRP A 643 18.19 11.35 -9.01
N ASN A 644 18.23 10.60 -7.91
CA ASN A 644 19.35 10.58 -6.97
C ASN A 644 19.96 9.19 -6.93
N GLN A 645 21.05 8.98 -7.67
CA GLN A 645 21.81 7.73 -7.69
C GLN A 645 23.03 7.80 -6.76
N SER A 646 23.08 6.90 -5.79
CA SER A 646 24.17 6.72 -4.82
C SER A 646 24.66 5.26 -4.73
N GLY A 647 24.21 4.42 -5.66
CA GLY A 647 24.65 3.04 -5.83
C GLY A 647 23.90 2.36 -6.98
N GLY A 648 24.09 1.04 -7.09
CA GLY A 648 23.40 0.23 -8.09
C GLY A 648 23.83 0.48 -9.54
N SER A 649 23.11 -0.16 -10.46
CA SER A 649 23.24 0.05 -11.91
C SER A 649 21.95 0.58 -12.49
N ASN A 650 22.04 1.51 -13.43
CA ASN A 650 20.95 1.95 -14.26
C ASN A 650 21.34 1.75 -15.74
N THR A 651 20.53 1.00 -16.48
CA THR A 651 20.77 0.64 -17.87
C THR A 651 19.57 1.05 -18.72
N VAL A 652 19.73 2.09 -19.51
CA VAL A 652 18.70 2.68 -20.35
C VAL A 652 18.99 2.34 -21.81
N SER A 653 18.04 1.73 -22.52
CA SER A 653 18.24 1.34 -23.92
C SER A 653 18.24 2.54 -24.88
N GLY A 654 17.43 3.55 -24.57
CA GLY A 654 17.33 4.84 -25.25
C GLY A 654 18.05 5.99 -24.51
N ALA A 655 17.39 7.15 -24.46
CA ALA A 655 17.96 8.38 -23.90
C ALA A 655 17.53 8.63 -22.45
N VAL A 656 18.41 9.32 -21.71
CA VAL A 656 18.08 10.00 -20.45
C VAL A 656 17.96 11.49 -20.73
N ILE A 657 16.82 12.08 -20.39
CA ILE A 657 16.53 13.50 -20.59
C ILE A 657 16.29 14.15 -19.23
N VAL A 658 17.15 15.07 -18.82
CA VAL A 658 16.92 15.95 -17.66
C VAL A 658 16.26 17.21 -18.17
N ASN A 659 15.02 17.44 -17.73
CA ASN A 659 14.11 18.50 -18.15
C ASN A 659 13.71 18.47 -19.64
N ASP A 660 12.55 17.91 -19.97
CA ASP A 660 12.03 17.89 -21.35
C ASP A 660 11.24 19.17 -21.72
N SER A 661 10.88 20.01 -20.74
CA SER A 661 10.10 21.24 -20.98
C SER A 661 10.85 22.32 -21.77
N GLY A 662 12.18 22.19 -21.89
CA GLY A 662 13.06 23.15 -22.57
C GLY A 662 13.39 24.41 -21.77
N THR A 663 12.81 24.61 -20.58
CA THR A 663 13.11 25.75 -19.68
C THR A 663 13.46 25.23 -18.29
N PRO A 664 14.57 25.63 -17.64
CA PRO A 664 14.91 25.17 -16.29
C PRO A 664 13.75 25.31 -15.30
N ASN A 665 13.41 24.21 -14.63
CA ASN A 665 12.25 24.11 -13.75
C ASN A 665 12.61 23.55 -12.35
N GLY A 666 13.89 23.26 -12.10
CA GLY A 666 14.41 22.67 -10.86
C GLY A 666 14.66 21.16 -10.96
N SER A 667 14.49 20.55 -12.13
CA SER A 667 14.72 19.11 -12.30
C SER A 667 16.20 18.76 -12.30
N SER A 668 16.55 17.58 -11.76
CA SER A 668 17.95 17.22 -11.52
C SER A 668 18.26 15.74 -11.63
N LEU A 669 19.42 15.43 -12.25
CA LEU A 669 20.08 14.13 -12.16
C LEU A 669 21.34 14.24 -11.30
N THR A 670 21.39 13.50 -10.19
CA THR A 670 22.56 13.39 -9.31
C THR A 670 23.13 11.98 -9.37
N VAL A 671 24.41 11.84 -9.73
CA VAL A 671 25.16 10.57 -9.68
C VAL A 671 26.34 10.73 -8.73
N SER A 672 26.27 10.04 -7.60
CA SER A 672 27.29 10.09 -6.53
C SER A 672 28.08 8.78 -6.39
N ALA A 673 27.48 7.65 -6.78
CA ALA A 673 28.13 6.36 -6.99
C ALA A 673 27.24 5.48 -7.88
N GLY A 674 27.70 4.27 -8.20
CA GLY A 674 27.01 3.36 -9.12
C GLY A 674 27.36 3.64 -10.59
N SER A 675 26.59 3.05 -11.50
CA SER A 675 26.73 3.23 -12.95
C SER A 675 25.41 3.61 -13.61
N LEU A 676 25.46 4.55 -14.54
CA LEU A 676 24.41 4.85 -15.52
C LEU A 676 24.94 4.54 -16.92
N SER A 677 24.23 3.75 -17.71
CA SER A 677 24.54 3.46 -19.11
C SER A 677 23.34 3.83 -19.97
N ALA A 678 23.53 4.65 -21.00
CA ALA A 678 22.44 5.11 -21.88
C ALA A 678 22.94 5.34 -23.31
N ALA A 679 22.03 5.35 -24.30
CA ALA A 679 22.38 5.73 -25.67
C ALA A 679 22.79 7.21 -25.78
N SER A 680 22.23 8.07 -24.93
CA SER A 680 22.64 9.47 -24.73
C SER A 680 22.10 10.04 -23.43
N VAL A 681 22.74 11.08 -22.91
CA VAL A 681 22.24 11.91 -21.81
C VAL A 681 22.09 13.35 -22.31
N THR A 682 20.90 13.93 -22.19
CA THR A 682 20.66 15.35 -22.48
C THR A 682 20.30 16.07 -21.19
N ASN A 683 21.11 17.05 -20.78
CA ASN A 683 20.83 17.89 -19.62
C ASN A 683 20.35 19.28 -20.05
N ASN A 684 19.08 19.58 -19.80
CA ASN A 684 18.48 20.91 -20.00
C ASN A 684 18.21 21.65 -18.67
N ASP A 685 18.66 21.09 -17.53
CA ASP A 685 18.57 21.76 -16.23
C ASP A 685 19.82 21.47 -15.37
N LEU A 686 19.73 20.65 -14.31
CA LEU A 686 20.86 20.35 -13.44
C LEU A 686 21.32 18.88 -13.54
N MET A 687 22.54 18.66 -13.99
CA MET A 687 23.26 17.40 -13.81
C MET A 687 24.38 17.60 -12.79
N THR A 688 24.50 16.71 -11.79
CA THR A 688 25.57 16.74 -10.79
C THR A 688 26.21 15.37 -10.69
N MET A 689 27.53 15.30 -10.88
CA MET A 689 28.34 14.12 -10.62
C MET A 689 29.33 14.40 -9.49
N THR A 690 29.30 13.60 -8.43
CA THR A 690 30.32 13.60 -7.37
C THR A 690 31.10 12.29 -7.30
N GLY A 691 30.74 11.32 -8.15
CA GLY A 691 31.31 9.99 -8.22
C GLY A 691 30.54 9.13 -9.22
N GLY A 692 30.78 7.82 -9.20
CA GLY A 692 30.16 6.87 -10.14
C GLY A 692 30.62 7.02 -11.59
N THR A 693 29.93 6.31 -12.49
CA THR A 693 30.24 6.27 -13.92
C THR A 693 29.00 6.54 -14.76
N VAL A 694 29.09 7.45 -15.75
CA VAL A 694 28.06 7.69 -16.77
C VAL A 694 28.61 7.26 -18.14
N THR A 695 28.12 6.15 -18.68
CA THR A 695 28.50 5.61 -20.00
C THR A 695 27.47 6.04 -21.04
N ALA A 696 27.67 7.25 -21.57
CA ALA A 696 26.85 7.85 -22.63
C ALA A 696 27.55 9.08 -23.22
N PRO A 697 27.26 9.48 -24.47
CA PRO A 697 27.51 10.84 -24.92
C PRO A 697 26.58 11.82 -24.16
N VAL A 698 27.16 12.85 -23.55
CA VAL A 698 26.46 13.86 -22.76
C VAL A 698 26.33 15.17 -23.55
N THR A 699 25.11 15.67 -23.71
CA THR A 699 24.84 17.04 -24.19
C THR A 699 24.37 17.89 -23.03
N ASN A 700 25.20 18.83 -22.59
CA ASN A 700 24.83 19.82 -21.57
C ASN A 700 24.34 21.11 -22.22
N ASN A 701 23.06 21.41 -22.05
CA ASN A 701 22.42 22.66 -22.49
C ASN A 701 22.19 23.64 -21.32
N HIS A 702 22.45 23.26 -20.07
CA HIS A 702 22.32 24.12 -18.88
C HIS A 702 23.48 23.89 -17.87
N GLN A 703 23.23 23.48 -16.62
CA GLN A 703 24.28 23.31 -15.60
C GLN A 703 24.69 21.84 -15.42
N PHE A 704 25.94 21.53 -15.72
CA PHE A 704 26.57 20.24 -15.40
C PHE A 704 27.74 20.46 -14.42
N LYS A 705 27.59 19.96 -13.19
CA LYS A 705 28.61 19.98 -12.14
C LYS A 705 29.34 18.65 -12.10
N LEU A 706 30.48 18.56 -12.77
CA LEU A 706 31.33 17.38 -12.85
C LEU A 706 32.42 17.46 -11.77
N ASN A 707 32.01 17.18 -10.53
CA ASN A 707 32.80 17.35 -9.32
C ASN A 707 33.49 16.06 -8.83
N GLY A 708 33.27 14.94 -9.53
CA GLY A 708 33.92 13.65 -9.33
C GLY A 708 33.34 12.60 -10.26
N GLY A 709 33.94 11.41 -10.30
CA GLY A 709 33.48 10.31 -11.15
C GLY A 709 33.95 10.40 -12.60
N THR A 710 33.37 9.54 -13.45
CA THR A 710 33.82 9.33 -14.84
C THR A 710 32.67 9.38 -15.84
N VAL A 711 32.77 10.22 -16.87
CA VAL A 711 31.94 10.15 -18.07
C VAL A 711 32.68 9.32 -19.13
N VAL A 712 32.13 8.15 -19.47
CA VAL A 712 32.61 7.28 -20.55
C VAL A 712 31.85 7.62 -21.84
N GLY A 713 32.33 8.67 -22.52
CA GLY A 713 31.69 9.24 -23.70
C GLY A 713 32.21 10.63 -24.03
N SER A 714 31.66 11.23 -25.09
CA SER A 714 31.90 12.65 -25.40
C SER A 714 31.05 13.56 -24.52
N VAL A 715 31.53 14.77 -24.26
CA VAL A 715 30.76 15.84 -23.60
C VAL A 715 30.66 17.03 -24.53
N THR A 716 29.44 17.42 -24.90
CA THR A 716 29.15 18.67 -25.62
C THR A 716 28.56 19.66 -24.66
N ASN A 717 29.34 20.67 -24.26
CA ASN A 717 28.92 21.75 -23.38
C ASN A 717 28.44 22.97 -24.19
N LYS A 718 27.18 23.36 -24.02
CA LYS A 718 26.58 24.56 -24.63
C LYS A 718 26.20 25.64 -23.61
N SER A 719 26.41 25.39 -22.32
CA SER A 719 26.14 26.32 -21.22
C SER A 719 27.21 26.11 -20.13
N ALA A 720 26.88 25.82 -18.87
CA ALA A 720 27.86 25.73 -17.79
C ALA A 720 28.32 24.29 -17.50
N LEU A 721 29.62 24.02 -17.65
CA LEU A 721 30.31 22.84 -17.14
C LEU A 721 31.28 23.26 -16.03
N ASP A 722 30.92 22.97 -14.79
CA ASP A 722 31.73 23.27 -13.61
C ASP A 722 32.44 22.02 -13.10
N SER A 723 33.75 22.11 -12.85
CA SER A 723 34.52 21.13 -12.09
C SER A 723 35.13 21.84 -10.89
N ASN A 724 34.41 21.82 -9.76
CA ASN A 724 34.70 22.60 -8.55
C ASN A 724 34.66 21.80 -7.24
N GLY A 725 34.64 20.46 -7.32
CA GLY A 725 34.57 19.55 -6.17
C GLY A 725 35.83 19.44 -5.31
N GLY A 726 36.98 19.96 -5.75
CA GLY A 726 38.27 19.80 -5.06
C GLY A 726 38.91 18.42 -5.20
N GLY A 727 38.40 17.60 -6.12
CA GLY A 727 38.95 16.28 -6.46
C GLY A 727 39.22 16.15 -7.96
N THR A 728 39.36 14.90 -8.42
CA THR A 728 39.52 14.58 -9.84
C THR A 728 38.19 14.08 -10.43
N ALA A 729 37.84 14.62 -11.59
CA ALA A 729 36.76 14.09 -12.43
C ALA A 729 37.28 13.82 -13.85
N THR A 730 36.69 12.84 -14.54
CA THR A 730 37.24 12.31 -15.79
C THR A 730 36.19 12.27 -16.91
N ILE A 731 36.58 12.67 -18.12
CA ILE A 731 35.86 12.44 -19.37
C ILE A 731 36.76 11.57 -20.25
N THR A 732 36.32 10.37 -20.66
CA THR A 732 37.14 9.44 -21.47
C THR A 732 36.98 9.63 -22.99
N GLY A 733 36.45 10.77 -23.41
CA GLY A 733 36.15 11.11 -24.78
C GLY A 733 36.34 12.61 -25.02
N PRO A 734 36.01 13.12 -26.21
CA PRO A 734 36.25 14.52 -26.53
C PRO A 734 35.31 15.46 -25.75
N LEU A 735 35.86 16.59 -25.32
CA LEU A 735 35.13 17.71 -24.75
C LEU A 735 34.96 18.81 -25.81
N SER A 736 33.72 19.16 -26.12
CA SER A 736 33.37 20.25 -27.03
C SER A 736 32.66 21.37 -26.28
N ASN A 737 33.37 22.46 -26.01
CA ASN A 737 32.82 23.68 -25.43
C ASN A 737 32.42 24.64 -26.57
N THR A 738 31.11 24.76 -26.82
CA THR A 738 30.60 25.54 -27.96
C THR A 738 30.67 27.05 -27.69
N ALA A 739 30.27 27.88 -28.67
CA ALA A 739 30.34 29.34 -28.57
C ALA A 739 29.54 29.96 -27.40
N THR A 740 28.51 29.27 -26.90
CA THR A 740 27.75 29.66 -25.70
C THR A 740 28.19 28.91 -24.43
N GLY A 741 29.15 28.00 -24.56
CA GLY A 741 29.65 27.16 -23.47
C GLY A 741 30.69 27.87 -22.61
N THR A 742 30.61 27.61 -21.32
CA THR A 742 31.56 27.98 -20.28
C THR A 742 32.03 26.72 -19.56
N THR A 743 33.32 26.40 -19.61
CA THR A 743 33.92 25.33 -18.80
C THR A 743 34.79 25.96 -17.72
N HIS A 744 34.47 25.74 -16.44
CA HIS A 744 35.16 26.35 -15.30
C HIS A 744 35.77 25.28 -14.41
N VAL A 745 37.11 25.23 -14.30
CA VAL A 745 37.83 24.31 -13.43
C VAL A 745 38.43 25.09 -12.26
N SER A 746 37.97 24.81 -11.04
CA SER A 746 38.22 25.67 -9.88
C SER A 746 38.36 24.88 -8.57
N ASN A 747 38.57 25.60 -7.47
CA ASN A 747 38.61 25.03 -6.12
C ASN A 747 39.64 23.88 -6.00
N THR A 748 40.80 24.01 -6.65
CA THR A 748 41.87 22.99 -6.70
C THR A 748 41.48 21.67 -7.39
N SER A 749 40.40 21.66 -8.17
CA SER A 749 39.94 20.46 -8.89
C SER A 749 40.83 20.12 -10.08
N THR A 750 40.85 18.84 -10.47
CA THR A 750 41.44 18.37 -11.73
C THR A 750 40.35 17.78 -12.62
N LEU A 751 40.13 18.39 -13.80
CA LEU A 751 39.29 17.82 -14.86
C LEU A 751 40.20 17.12 -15.87
N VAL A 752 40.17 15.79 -15.91
CA VAL A 752 40.88 14.97 -16.90
C VAL A 752 39.98 14.79 -18.13
N VAL A 753 40.52 15.05 -19.32
CA VAL A 753 39.89 14.74 -20.60
C VAL A 753 40.82 13.84 -21.39
N ASP A 754 40.53 12.54 -21.39
CA ASP A 754 41.23 11.54 -22.21
C ASP A 754 40.65 11.55 -23.64
N GLY A 755 40.71 12.73 -24.26
CA GLY A 755 40.21 13.01 -25.59
C GLY A 755 40.56 14.44 -26.03
N ALA A 756 40.27 14.77 -27.28
CA ALA A 756 40.48 16.13 -27.78
C ALA A 756 39.57 17.15 -27.06
N VAL A 757 40.13 18.29 -26.67
CA VAL A 757 39.38 19.43 -26.14
C VAL A 757 39.23 20.47 -27.24
N THR A 758 38.01 20.90 -27.51
CA THR A 758 37.72 21.99 -28.45
C THR A 758 36.97 23.10 -27.76
N ASN A 759 37.40 24.34 -27.95
CA ASN A 759 36.80 25.53 -27.33
C ASN A 759 36.44 26.57 -28.40
N ALA A 760 35.19 27.01 -28.41
CA ALA A 760 34.71 28.18 -29.14
C ALA A 760 34.05 29.24 -28.24
N GLY A 761 33.86 28.93 -26.94
CA GLY A 761 33.28 29.80 -25.92
C GLY A 761 34.33 30.19 -24.89
N THR A 762 34.02 30.05 -23.60
CA THR A 762 34.95 30.38 -22.50
C THR A 762 35.44 29.12 -21.79
N VAL A 763 36.75 29.02 -21.57
CA VAL A 763 37.35 28.06 -20.64
C VAL A 763 38.15 28.83 -19.60
N THR A 764 37.96 28.53 -18.33
CA THR A 764 38.70 29.15 -17.23
C THR A 764 39.24 28.08 -16.31
N VAL A 765 40.52 28.18 -15.96
CA VAL A 765 41.18 27.31 -14.98
C VAL A 765 41.80 28.17 -13.89
N ASP A 766 41.16 28.19 -12.72
CA ASP A 766 41.58 29.02 -11.59
C ASP A 766 42.89 28.52 -10.97
N THR A 767 43.60 29.39 -10.26
CA THR A 767 44.84 29.07 -9.54
C THR A 767 44.72 27.80 -8.70
N GLY A 768 45.71 26.90 -8.85
CA GLY A 768 45.75 25.60 -8.16
C GLY A 768 44.86 24.52 -8.77
N SER A 769 44.06 24.83 -9.80
CA SER A 769 43.20 23.87 -10.50
C SER A 769 43.86 23.43 -11.83
N LYS A 770 43.41 22.30 -12.39
CA LYS A 770 44.00 21.73 -13.62
C LYS A 770 42.97 21.21 -14.62
N LEU A 771 43.08 21.63 -15.88
CA LEU A 771 42.49 20.91 -17.01
C LEU A 771 43.58 20.04 -17.64
N ASP A 772 43.40 18.72 -17.63
CA ASP A 772 44.40 17.76 -18.12
C ASP A 772 43.91 17.02 -19.37
N ALA A 773 44.42 17.43 -20.53
CA ALA A 773 44.29 16.75 -21.80
C ALA A 773 45.66 16.35 -22.37
N SER A 774 46.63 16.02 -21.50
CA SER A 774 48.05 15.86 -21.85
C SER A 774 48.36 14.86 -22.97
N GLY A 775 47.51 13.84 -23.19
CA GLY A 775 47.64 12.91 -24.33
C GLY A 775 47.14 13.46 -25.68
N HIS A 776 46.43 14.60 -25.68
CA HIS A 776 45.55 15.04 -26.76
C HIS A 776 45.77 16.50 -27.17
N THR A 777 45.10 16.93 -28.24
CA THR A 777 45.10 18.31 -28.71
C THR A 777 44.04 19.13 -27.98
N TYR A 778 44.41 20.34 -27.56
CA TYR A 778 43.49 21.41 -27.17
C TYR A 778 43.37 22.40 -28.34
N THR A 779 42.17 22.64 -28.87
CA THR A 779 41.96 23.52 -30.04
C THR A 779 41.05 24.70 -29.71
N GLN A 780 41.56 25.92 -29.84
CA GLN A 780 40.76 27.16 -29.76
C GLN A 780 40.28 27.56 -31.16
N ASN A 781 38.96 27.52 -31.38
CA ASN A 781 38.31 27.88 -32.65
C ASN A 781 37.64 29.27 -32.63
N SER A 782 37.40 29.83 -31.43
CA SER A 782 36.89 31.18 -31.16
C SER A 782 36.91 31.39 -29.64
N GLY A 783 36.43 32.52 -29.13
CA GLY A 783 36.25 32.74 -27.68
C GLY A 783 37.56 32.89 -26.90
N THR A 784 37.55 32.52 -25.62
CA THR A 784 38.66 32.77 -24.68
C THR A 784 39.01 31.54 -23.85
N THR A 785 40.30 31.38 -23.56
CA THR A 785 40.82 30.47 -22.53
C THR A 785 41.69 31.25 -21.55
N THR A 786 41.28 31.29 -20.29
CA THR A 786 42.03 31.89 -19.18
C THR A 786 42.66 30.78 -18.34
N VAL A 787 43.99 30.84 -18.19
CA VAL A 787 44.80 29.85 -17.48
C VAL A 787 45.53 30.55 -16.34
N ASP A 788 45.01 30.46 -15.12
CA ASP A 788 45.66 30.89 -13.88
C ASP A 788 46.12 29.71 -13.01
N GLY A 789 45.54 28.53 -13.23
CA GLY A 789 46.04 27.24 -12.80
C GLY A 789 46.89 26.59 -13.89
N GLN A 790 46.52 25.38 -14.30
CA GLN A 790 47.24 24.61 -15.31
C GLN A 790 46.33 24.06 -16.42
N VAL A 791 46.72 24.25 -17.68
CA VAL A 791 46.18 23.49 -18.82
C VAL A 791 47.28 22.58 -19.33
N ALA A 792 47.07 21.26 -19.33
CA ALA A 792 48.01 20.31 -19.94
C ALA A 792 47.44 19.77 -21.26
N ALA A 793 48.26 19.76 -22.32
CA ALA A 793 47.91 19.25 -23.64
C ALA A 793 49.19 18.78 -24.36
N ASN A 794 49.08 17.87 -25.33
CA ASN A 794 50.20 17.57 -26.23
C ASN A 794 50.50 18.80 -27.11
N LEU A 795 49.44 19.36 -27.69
CA LEU A 795 49.45 20.58 -28.48
C LEU A 795 48.23 21.45 -28.12
N ALA A 796 48.48 22.70 -27.74
CA ALA A 796 47.47 23.75 -27.66
C ALA A 796 47.50 24.57 -28.97
N GLN A 797 46.53 24.32 -29.85
CA GLN A 797 46.41 24.98 -31.15
C GLN A 797 45.41 26.14 -31.07
N ILE A 798 45.89 27.37 -31.22
CA ILE A 798 45.06 28.58 -31.17
C ILE A 798 44.77 29.04 -32.59
N ILE A 799 43.64 28.63 -33.15
CA ILE A 799 43.25 28.93 -34.53
C ILE A 799 42.63 30.33 -34.62
N LEU A 800 41.74 30.66 -33.68
CA LEU A 800 41.15 31.98 -33.46
C LEU A 800 40.91 32.17 -31.96
N GLY A 801 40.40 33.34 -31.56
CA GLY A 801 40.10 33.63 -30.15
C GLY A 801 41.35 34.05 -29.36
N THR A 802 41.30 33.89 -28.04
CA THR A 802 42.36 34.33 -27.12
C THR A 802 42.75 33.25 -26.11
N LEU A 803 44.05 33.09 -25.87
CA LEU A 803 44.63 32.38 -24.73
C LEU A 803 45.31 33.41 -23.82
N GLN A 804 44.98 33.42 -22.53
CA GLN A 804 45.44 34.43 -21.56
C GLN A 804 45.58 33.84 -20.14
N GLY A 805 46.02 34.66 -19.19
CA GLY A 805 46.12 34.33 -17.77
C GLY A 805 47.55 34.35 -17.22
N THR A 806 47.71 33.89 -15.98
CA THR A 806 48.94 33.97 -15.17
C THR A 806 49.53 32.62 -14.75
N GLY A 807 48.95 31.53 -15.24
CA GLY A 807 49.25 30.15 -14.91
C GLY A 807 50.19 29.47 -15.92
N THR A 808 50.02 28.16 -16.10
CA THR A 808 50.90 27.34 -16.94
C THR A 808 50.16 26.49 -17.97
N VAL A 809 50.56 26.62 -19.24
CA VAL A 809 50.26 25.65 -20.30
C VAL A 809 51.38 24.63 -20.36
N THR A 810 51.08 23.37 -20.01
CA THR A 810 52.02 22.24 -20.11
C THR A 810 51.83 21.53 -21.44
N GLY A 811 52.68 21.84 -22.41
CA GLY A 811 52.56 21.38 -23.79
C GLY A 811 53.23 22.34 -24.77
N ASN A 812 53.18 22.00 -26.05
CA ASN A 812 53.52 22.94 -27.12
C ASN A 812 52.32 23.85 -27.43
N VAL A 813 52.55 25.12 -27.74
CA VAL A 813 51.53 26.07 -28.19
C VAL A 813 51.81 26.45 -29.65
N SER A 814 50.82 26.30 -30.53
CA SER A 814 50.86 26.82 -31.90
C SER A 814 49.73 27.82 -32.09
N ASN A 815 50.11 29.09 -32.21
CA ASN A 815 49.22 30.22 -32.40
C ASN A 815 49.13 30.52 -33.91
N VAL A 816 48.07 30.01 -34.54
CA VAL A 816 47.88 30.01 -36.00
C VAL A 816 47.23 31.32 -36.47
N GLY A 817 46.17 31.75 -35.78
CA GLY A 817 45.43 32.97 -36.12
C GLY A 817 44.70 33.61 -34.93
N GLY A 818 45.03 33.19 -33.71
CA GLY A 818 44.49 33.77 -32.49
C GLY A 818 45.42 34.78 -31.83
N LYS A 819 45.07 35.11 -30.59
CA LYS A 819 45.82 35.99 -29.70
C LYS A 819 46.31 35.23 -28.48
N VAL A 820 47.58 35.38 -28.14
CA VAL A 820 48.15 34.87 -26.88
C VAL A 820 48.57 36.05 -26.02
N ARG A 821 48.26 36.04 -24.73
CA ARG A 821 48.55 37.11 -23.79
C ARG A 821 49.49 36.66 -22.68
N GLY A 822 50.40 37.55 -22.28
CA GLY A 822 51.06 37.46 -21.00
C GLY A 822 50.22 38.18 -19.93
N GLY A 823 49.49 37.43 -19.11
CA GLY A 823 48.47 37.99 -18.22
C GLY A 823 47.07 38.02 -18.84
N ASP A 824 46.15 38.73 -18.19
CA ASP A 824 44.74 38.83 -18.57
C ASP A 824 44.44 40.03 -19.48
N ASN A 825 43.20 40.12 -19.96
CA ASN A 825 42.71 41.22 -20.79
C ASN A 825 42.96 42.61 -20.15
N GLY A 826 44.00 43.30 -20.61
CA GLY A 826 44.41 44.60 -20.08
C GLY A 826 45.03 44.56 -18.69
N ALA A 827 45.38 43.38 -18.14
CA ALA A 827 46.01 43.23 -16.83
C ALA A 827 47.36 42.48 -16.96
N PRO A 828 48.50 43.11 -16.62
CA PRO A 828 49.80 42.46 -16.69
C PRO A 828 49.90 41.21 -15.83
N GLY A 829 50.60 40.20 -16.34
CA GLY A 829 50.86 38.95 -15.66
C GLY A 829 51.81 38.07 -16.47
N ALA A 830 52.11 36.87 -15.99
CA ALA A 830 53.09 35.99 -16.63
C ALA A 830 52.47 34.64 -16.99
N LEU A 831 52.18 34.40 -18.26
CA LEU A 831 51.74 33.08 -18.74
C LEU A 831 52.96 32.21 -19.01
N ALA A 832 53.01 30.99 -18.47
CA ALA A 832 54.07 30.02 -18.77
C ALA A 832 53.63 28.98 -19.82
N VAL A 833 54.54 28.61 -20.72
CA VAL A 833 54.39 27.55 -21.71
C VAL A 833 55.59 26.61 -21.55
N THR A 834 55.40 25.36 -21.15
CA THR A 834 56.55 24.47 -20.86
C THR A 834 57.24 23.92 -22.11
N GLY A 835 56.50 23.82 -23.22
CA GLY A 835 57.02 23.36 -24.52
C GLY A 835 57.46 24.52 -25.42
N THR A 836 57.33 24.34 -26.73
CA THR A 836 57.58 25.38 -27.74
C THR A 836 56.42 26.36 -27.86
N TYR A 837 56.71 27.58 -28.31
CA TYR A 837 55.72 28.55 -28.79
C TYR A 837 55.94 28.80 -30.29
N ASP A 838 54.92 28.57 -31.11
CA ASP A 838 54.96 28.80 -32.56
C ASP A 838 53.90 29.82 -32.96
N GLN A 839 54.30 31.05 -33.28
CA GLN A 839 53.40 32.09 -33.77
C GLN A 839 53.49 32.23 -35.29
N GLN A 840 52.34 32.11 -35.96
CA GLN A 840 52.23 32.20 -37.41
C GLN A 840 51.83 33.60 -37.86
N ILE A 841 51.93 33.86 -39.17
CA ILE A 841 51.82 35.22 -39.74
C ILE A 841 50.45 35.91 -39.55
N THR A 842 49.40 35.14 -39.30
CA THR A 842 48.03 35.63 -39.03
C THR A 842 47.71 35.79 -37.54
N ALA A 843 48.63 35.44 -36.65
CA ALA A 843 48.43 35.45 -35.20
C ALA A 843 49.10 36.65 -34.50
N ALA A 844 48.72 36.87 -33.25
CA ALA A 844 49.26 37.95 -32.41
C ALA A 844 49.71 37.46 -31.02
N PHE A 845 50.80 38.04 -30.51
CA PHE A 845 51.15 38.02 -29.10
C PHE A 845 50.85 39.42 -28.53
N GLU A 846 50.11 39.48 -27.42
CA GLU A 846 49.75 40.74 -26.76
C GLU A 846 50.40 40.85 -25.37
N THR A 847 51.07 41.97 -25.13
CA THR A 847 51.67 42.34 -23.85
C THR A 847 51.01 43.61 -23.30
N THR A 848 50.62 43.59 -22.02
CA THR A 848 50.13 44.79 -21.32
C THR A 848 51.24 45.43 -20.50
N ILE A 849 51.50 46.72 -20.68
CA ILE A 849 52.44 47.50 -19.89
C ILE A 849 51.68 48.51 -19.02
N ALA A 850 51.76 48.34 -17.70
CA ALA A 850 51.21 49.27 -16.71
C ALA A 850 52.31 49.97 -15.88
N GLY A 851 53.58 49.62 -16.08
CA GLY A 851 54.72 50.14 -15.33
C GLY A 851 56.02 49.41 -15.66
N THR A 852 57.13 49.88 -15.10
CA THR A 852 58.48 49.34 -15.30
C THR A 852 58.84 48.17 -14.37
N ASN A 853 58.00 47.86 -13.38
CA ASN A 853 58.19 46.68 -12.54
C ASN A 853 57.90 45.41 -13.36
N PRO A 854 58.70 44.33 -13.24
CA PRO A 854 58.41 43.04 -13.88
C PRO A 854 56.99 42.48 -13.71
N ALA A 855 56.30 42.77 -12.60
CA ALA A 855 54.92 42.36 -12.35
C ALA A 855 53.87 43.28 -13.01
N GLN A 856 54.28 44.41 -13.57
CA GLN A 856 53.45 45.37 -14.31
C GLN A 856 53.65 45.23 -15.85
N VAL A 857 54.33 44.17 -16.29
CA VAL A 857 54.57 43.84 -17.71
C VAL A 857 53.99 42.47 -18.01
N GLY A 858 53.14 42.40 -19.04
CA GLY A 858 52.60 41.15 -19.55
C GLY A 858 53.68 40.32 -20.23
N ARG A 859 53.93 39.11 -19.72
CA ARG A 859 55.03 38.25 -20.17
C ARG A 859 54.57 36.86 -20.58
N LEU A 860 55.17 36.33 -21.66
CA LEU A 860 55.12 34.92 -22.00
C LEU A 860 56.45 34.24 -21.63
N ASN A 861 56.43 33.21 -20.79
CA ASN A 861 57.61 32.43 -20.41
C ASN A 861 57.59 31.08 -21.13
N VAL A 862 58.37 30.94 -22.20
CA VAL A 862 58.45 29.72 -23.00
C VAL A 862 59.62 28.86 -22.50
N GLY A 863 59.37 27.57 -22.24
CA GLY A 863 60.39 26.61 -21.79
C GLY A 863 61.24 26.03 -22.93
N GLY A 864 60.69 26.02 -24.14
CA GLY A 864 61.37 25.60 -25.37
C GLY A 864 61.68 26.77 -26.31
N VAL A 865 61.66 26.47 -27.62
CA VAL A 865 61.89 27.43 -28.71
C VAL A 865 60.66 28.32 -28.89
N ALA A 866 60.88 29.62 -29.11
CA ALA A 866 59.86 30.58 -29.55
C ALA A 866 60.05 30.94 -31.03
N THR A 867 59.20 30.41 -31.91
CA THR A 867 59.12 30.83 -33.32
C THR A 867 58.21 32.06 -33.41
N LEU A 868 58.74 33.17 -33.91
CA LEU A 868 58.09 34.47 -33.98
C LEU A 868 57.74 34.84 -35.43
N SER A 869 56.50 35.28 -35.62
CA SER A 869 55.94 35.83 -36.85
C SER A 869 54.70 36.66 -36.51
N GLY A 870 53.97 37.19 -37.51
CA GLY A 870 52.68 37.85 -37.26
C GLY A 870 52.82 39.17 -36.48
N ALA A 871 51.93 39.42 -35.51
CA ALA A 871 51.86 40.69 -34.79
C ALA A 871 52.39 40.63 -33.35
N LEU A 872 53.05 41.70 -32.93
CA LEU A 872 53.24 42.07 -31.53
C LEU A 872 52.31 43.24 -31.19
N ASP A 873 51.35 42.99 -30.30
CA ASP A 873 50.41 43.98 -29.79
C ASP A 873 50.86 44.47 -28.39
N VAL A 874 51.19 45.76 -28.27
CA VAL A 874 51.48 46.40 -26.99
C VAL A 874 50.26 47.21 -26.54
N VAL A 875 49.74 46.89 -25.36
CA VAL A 875 48.61 47.61 -24.72
C VAL A 875 49.11 48.33 -23.47
N THR A 876 48.63 49.55 -23.23
CA THR A 876 49.04 50.35 -22.06
C THR A 876 47.87 50.72 -21.15
N GLN A 877 48.06 50.62 -19.83
CA GLN A 877 47.10 51.13 -18.84
C GLN A 877 47.41 52.58 -18.46
N SER A 878 47.24 53.52 -19.40
CA SER A 878 47.61 54.94 -19.22
C SER A 878 49.10 55.18 -18.86
N PHE A 879 49.96 54.19 -19.11
CA PHE A 879 51.40 54.30 -18.91
C PHE A 879 52.02 55.23 -19.94
N THR A 880 52.93 56.11 -19.52
CA THR A 880 53.66 57.04 -20.39
C THR A 880 55.12 56.62 -20.43
N PHE A 881 55.63 56.28 -21.61
CA PHE A 881 56.99 55.81 -21.81
C PHE A 881 58.03 56.92 -21.66
N ALA A 882 59.20 56.57 -21.13
CA ALA A 882 60.38 57.41 -21.04
C ALA A 882 61.61 56.75 -21.68
N ALA A 883 62.52 57.54 -22.22
CA ALA A 883 63.76 57.04 -22.81
C ALA A 883 64.63 56.32 -21.75
N GLY A 884 65.14 55.14 -22.10
CA GLY A 884 65.93 54.28 -21.21
C GLY A 884 65.12 53.19 -20.50
N GLU A 885 63.79 53.18 -20.61
CA GLU A 885 62.94 52.12 -20.03
C GLU A 885 63.07 50.80 -20.80
N LEU A 886 62.94 49.68 -20.08
CA LEU A 886 63.13 48.34 -20.61
C LEU A 886 62.08 47.39 -20.03
N PHE A 887 61.35 46.69 -20.89
CA PHE A 887 60.24 45.80 -20.53
C PHE A 887 60.50 44.38 -21.06
N ASN A 888 60.73 43.41 -20.17
CA ASN A 888 60.82 42.00 -20.56
C ASN A 888 59.43 41.44 -20.83
N ILE A 889 59.13 41.20 -22.11
CA ILE A 889 57.82 40.73 -22.61
C ILE A 889 57.82 39.23 -22.95
N MET A 890 58.99 38.62 -23.15
CA MET A 890 59.09 37.17 -23.39
C MET A 890 60.42 36.59 -22.90
N ASN A 891 60.37 35.41 -22.30
CA ASN A 891 61.53 34.55 -22.06
C ASN A 891 61.41 33.27 -22.89
N PHE A 892 62.52 32.70 -23.36
CA PHE A 892 62.57 31.46 -24.16
C PHE A 892 63.92 30.74 -24.00
N ALA A 893 63.98 29.45 -24.37
CA ALA A 893 65.25 28.73 -24.45
C ALA A 893 66.08 29.15 -25.68
N SER A 894 65.40 29.50 -26.78
CA SER A 894 65.94 30.16 -27.97
C SER A 894 64.79 30.72 -28.83
N SER A 895 65.08 31.65 -29.74
CA SER A 895 64.11 32.19 -30.71
C SER A 895 64.44 31.85 -32.16
N ILE A 896 63.41 31.86 -33.02
CA ILE A 896 63.52 31.75 -34.48
C ILE A 896 62.56 32.77 -35.11
N GLY A 897 63.02 33.55 -36.09
CA GLY A 897 62.18 34.55 -36.75
C GLY A 897 62.02 35.83 -35.94
N ASP A 898 61.05 36.64 -36.34
CA ASP A 898 60.80 38.00 -35.83
C ASP A 898 59.34 38.42 -36.09
N PHE A 899 58.83 39.42 -35.38
CA PHE A 899 57.48 39.93 -35.59
C PHE A 899 57.37 40.72 -36.90
N THR A 900 56.36 40.39 -37.71
CA THR A 900 56.13 41.01 -39.02
C THR A 900 55.35 42.33 -38.95
N SER A 901 54.72 42.61 -37.80
CA SER A 901 54.00 43.85 -37.52
C SER A 901 53.99 44.16 -36.03
N PHE A 902 53.92 45.44 -35.69
CA PHE A 902 53.95 45.95 -34.32
C PHE A 902 52.82 46.97 -34.14
N ASN A 903 52.03 46.84 -33.08
CA ASN A 903 50.92 47.74 -32.76
C ASN A 903 51.04 48.30 -31.35
N LEU A 904 50.67 49.57 -31.14
CA LEU A 904 50.55 50.19 -29.81
C LEU A 904 49.11 50.65 -29.60
N ASN A 905 48.45 50.17 -28.54
CA ASN A 905 47.05 50.47 -28.21
C ASN A 905 46.10 50.26 -29.42
N GLY A 906 46.33 49.19 -30.20
CA GLY A 906 45.57 48.88 -31.41
C GLY A 906 45.90 49.74 -32.64
N SER A 907 46.87 50.66 -32.55
CA SER A 907 47.34 51.48 -33.68
C SER A 907 48.64 50.92 -34.27
N ALA A 908 48.68 50.72 -35.58
CA ALA A 908 49.86 50.19 -36.26
C ALA A 908 51.07 51.14 -36.17
N CYS A 909 52.23 50.58 -35.88
CA CYS A 909 53.50 51.29 -35.83
C CYS A 909 54.26 51.20 -37.15
N SER A 910 55.11 52.18 -37.43
CA SER A 910 55.97 52.22 -38.62
C SER A 910 57.39 51.80 -38.25
N ALA A 911 57.98 50.90 -39.04
CA ALA A 911 59.39 50.54 -38.92
C ALA A 911 60.28 51.79 -39.03
N TYR A 912 61.30 51.88 -38.19
CA TYR A 912 62.27 52.97 -38.14
C TYR A 912 63.55 52.61 -38.89
N ILE A 913 64.47 53.56 -39.02
CA ILE A 913 65.71 53.43 -39.83
C ILE A 913 66.68 52.40 -39.22
N VAL A 914 66.55 52.12 -37.92
CA VAL A 914 67.30 51.07 -37.20
C VAL A 914 66.52 49.76 -37.29
N ALA A 915 67.21 48.63 -37.52
CA ALA A 915 66.57 47.30 -37.54
C ALA A 915 65.90 46.98 -36.19
N HIS A 916 64.80 46.22 -36.23
CA HIS A 916 63.98 45.84 -35.06
C HIS A 916 63.57 47.05 -34.21
N SER A 917 63.18 48.15 -34.88
CA SER A 917 62.79 49.41 -34.22
C SER A 917 61.53 50.01 -34.84
N TYR A 918 60.62 50.53 -34.01
CA TYR A 918 59.27 50.94 -34.40
C TYR A 918 58.87 52.28 -33.79
N THR A 919 58.31 53.17 -34.62
CA THR A 919 57.71 54.44 -34.19
C THR A 919 56.18 54.30 -34.18
N CYS A 920 55.55 54.67 -33.08
CA CYS A 920 54.11 54.48 -32.86
C CYS A 920 53.43 55.81 -32.54
N SER A 921 52.19 55.97 -33.02
CA SER A 921 51.32 57.03 -32.51
C SER A 921 51.01 56.79 -31.02
N GLY A 922 51.19 57.80 -30.17
CA GLY A 922 50.99 57.70 -28.72
C GLY A 922 52.23 57.28 -27.90
N LEU A 923 53.38 56.98 -28.51
CA LEU A 923 54.61 56.60 -27.78
C LEU A 923 55.33 57.79 -27.11
N GLY A 924 55.19 58.99 -27.67
CA GLY A 924 55.90 60.20 -27.26
C GLY A 924 56.77 60.76 -28.39
N SER A 925 56.93 62.08 -28.45
CA SER A 925 57.66 62.75 -29.54
C SER A 925 59.15 62.42 -29.51
N GLY A 926 59.66 61.82 -30.58
CA GLY A 926 61.07 61.43 -30.69
C GLY A 926 61.44 60.14 -29.96
N LEU A 927 60.46 59.34 -29.50
CA LEU A 927 60.69 58.01 -28.95
C LEU A 927 60.41 56.92 -29.98
N TYR A 928 61.10 55.79 -29.85
CA TYR A 928 60.85 54.57 -30.62
C TYR A 928 61.05 53.32 -29.75
N PHE A 929 60.27 52.28 -30.00
CA PHE A 929 60.54 50.95 -29.43
C PHE A 929 61.71 50.33 -30.19
N GLN A 930 62.62 49.68 -29.46
CA GLN A 930 63.62 48.78 -30.00
C GLN A 930 63.44 47.41 -29.37
N GLU A 931 63.29 46.38 -30.19
CA GLU A 931 63.34 44.99 -29.74
C GLU A 931 64.80 44.60 -29.48
N GLN A 932 65.05 44.08 -28.28
CA GLN A 932 66.37 43.69 -27.82
C GLN A 932 66.34 42.24 -27.34
N PHE A 933 66.86 41.35 -28.18
CA PHE A 933 67.21 39.98 -27.79
C PHE A 933 68.37 40.05 -26.80
N ALA A 934 68.16 39.48 -25.61
CA ALA A 934 69.04 39.63 -24.46
C ALA A 934 69.40 38.28 -23.83
N ASN A 935 70.36 38.31 -22.90
CA ASN A 935 70.83 37.14 -22.14
C ASN A 935 71.30 35.97 -23.03
N GLY A 936 71.91 36.28 -24.18
CA GLY A 936 72.34 35.27 -25.16
C GLY A 936 71.15 34.62 -25.89
N ASP A 937 70.25 35.45 -26.42
CA ASP A 937 69.03 35.06 -27.13
C ASP A 937 68.10 34.14 -26.32
N THR A 938 67.88 34.48 -25.05
CA THR A 938 66.95 33.79 -24.13
C THR A 938 65.84 34.68 -23.57
N ALA A 939 65.83 35.97 -23.91
CA ALA A 939 64.74 36.89 -23.58
C ALA A 939 64.56 37.95 -24.67
N LEU A 940 63.32 38.40 -24.87
CA LEU A 940 62.97 39.55 -25.68
C LEU A 940 62.52 40.71 -24.79
N ASN A 941 63.24 41.82 -24.87
CA ASN A 941 62.89 43.07 -24.22
C ASN A 941 62.42 44.11 -25.24
N LEU A 942 61.46 44.94 -24.84
CA LEU A 942 61.17 46.21 -25.49
C LEU A 942 61.92 47.32 -24.76
N PHE A 943 62.87 47.96 -25.46
CA PHE A 943 63.62 49.12 -24.97
C PHE A 943 63.07 50.40 -25.57
N ILE A 944 62.91 51.46 -24.77
CA ILE A 944 62.49 52.77 -25.24
C ILE A 944 63.72 53.61 -25.53
N ALA A 945 63.97 53.86 -26.80
CA ALA A 945 65.08 54.70 -27.25
C ALA A 945 64.58 56.08 -27.70
N GLN A 946 65.48 57.07 -27.65
CA GLN A 946 65.21 58.44 -28.13
C GLN A 946 65.98 58.70 -29.43
N MET A 947 65.32 59.33 -30.40
CA MET A 947 65.95 59.79 -31.63
C MET A 947 67.00 60.86 -31.32
N THR A 948 68.26 60.56 -31.60
CA THR A 948 69.34 61.56 -31.59
C THR A 948 69.23 62.43 -32.83
N VAL A 949 68.79 63.68 -32.65
CA VAL A 949 68.91 64.70 -33.70
C VAL A 949 70.40 65.01 -33.87
N VAL A 950 70.99 64.56 -34.97
CA VAL A 950 72.30 65.04 -35.40
C VAL A 950 72.10 66.43 -36.00
N GLU A 951 72.40 67.48 -35.22
CA GLU A 951 72.51 68.82 -35.78
C GLU A 951 73.62 68.84 -36.85
N PRO A 952 73.40 69.47 -38.02
CA PRO A 952 74.43 69.61 -39.03
C PRO A 952 75.56 70.50 -38.49
N PRO A 953 76.83 70.24 -38.85
CA PRO A 953 77.95 71.04 -38.35
C PRO A 953 77.84 72.50 -38.83
N THR A 954 77.90 73.43 -37.88
CA THR A 954 77.83 74.87 -38.14
C THR A 954 79.08 75.37 -38.86
N ASP A 955 78.87 75.99 -40.02
CA ASP A 955 79.71 76.95 -40.77
C ASP A 955 81.24 76.85 -40.70
N VAL A 956 81.85 76.61 -41.87
CA VAL A 956 83.16 77.17 -42.21
C VAL A 956 82.92 78.49 -42.98
N PRO A 957 83.52 79.63 -42.60
CA PRO A 957 83.18 80.93 -43.19
C PRO A 957 83.59 81.11 -44.66
N GLU A 958 82.77 81.81 -45.44
CA GLU A 958 83.13 82.27 -46.79
C GLU A 958 84.25 83.34 -46.76
N PRO A 959 85.22 83.29 -47.69
CA PRO A 959 86.06 84.44 -48.00
C PRO A 959 85.34 85.39 -48.97
N MET A 960 85.12 86.63 -48.52
CA MET A 960 84.57 87.75 -49.31
C MET A 960 85.30 87.95 -50.64
N THR A 961 84.60 88.36 -51.72
CA THR A 961 85.09 89.46 -52.57
C THR A 961 83.95 90.26 -53.25
N ILE A 962 83.83 91.50 -52.78
CA ILE A 962 83.28 92.73 -53.40
C ILE A 962 83.38 92.75 -54.94
N GLY A 963 82.45 93.28 -55.73
CA GLY A 963 81.22 94.04 -55.45
C GLY A 963 80.67 94.65 -56.77
N LEU A 964 79.70 95.58 -56.69
CA LEU A 964 79.09 96.35 -57.80
C LEU A 964 78.75 95.58 -59.11
N PHE A 965 77.46 95.46 -59.44
CA PHE A 965 76.86 96.21 -60.58
C PHE A 965 75.32 96.06 -60.63
N VAL A 966 74.66 97.16 -61.01
CA VAL A 966 73.45 97.30 -61.88
C VAL A 966 72.31 96.25 -61.86
N ALA A 967 71.13 96.75 -61.47
CA ALA A 967 69.76 96.58 -62.01
C ALA A 967 69.30 95.38 -62.89
N GLY A 968 68.03 95.00 -62.67
CA GLY A 968 67.12 94.36 -63.64
C GLY A 968 66.88 92.86 -63.38
N ILE A 969 65.76 92.40 -62.81
CA ILE A 969 64.33 92.46 -63.24
C ILE A 969 64.03 91.69 -64.53
N GLY A 970 63.12 90.71 -64.42
CA GLY A 970 62.51 89.96 -65.53
C GLY A 970 63.19 88.59 -65.76
N GLY A 971 62.49 87.46 -65.86
CA GLY A 971 61.05 87.22 -65.97
C GLY A 971 60.70 86.49 -67.27
N VAL A 972 60.50 85.16 -67.18
CA VAL A 972 59.72 84.26 -68.06
C VAL A 972 60.06 84.22 -69.57
N VAL A 973 60.04 82.99 -70.14
CA VAL A 973 59.69 82.53 -71.52
C VAL A 973 60.67 81.41 -71.93
N VAL A 974 60.30 80.12 -71.79
CA VAL A 974 59.54 79.27 -72.76
C VAL A 974 60.26 79.06 -74.10
N ILE A 975 60.25 77.81 -74.62
CA ILE A 975 60.23 77.35 -76.05
C ILE A 975 60.90 75.95 -76.17
N ARG A 976 60.50 74.90 -76.92
CA ARG A 976 59.37 74.41 -77.78
C ARG A 976 59.60 72.87 -77.98
N ARG A 977 58.75 71.97 -78.50
CA ARG A 977 57.37 71.90 -79.04
C ARG A 977 56.94 70.41 -79.23
N ARG A 978 55.63 70.11 -79.07
CA ARG A 978 54.85 69.06 -79.82
C ARG A 978 55.14 67.58 -79.46
N ARG A 979 54.21 66.60 -79.62
CA ARG A 979 52.95 66.58 -80.43
C ARG A 979 51.92 65.51 -79.96
N LYS A 980 50.62 65.89 -80.05
CA LYS A 980 49.40 65.08 -80.36
C LYS A 980 48.90 63.93 -79.45
N ALA A 981 47.61 64.06 -79.14
CA ALA A 981 46.68 63.19 -78.43
C ALA A 981 46.06 62.02 -79.23
N GLN A 982 45.57 61.00 -78.51
CA GLN A 982 44.22 60.32 -78.55
C GLN A 982 44.27 59.18 -77.50
N LYS A 983 43.33 58.93 -76.56
CA LYS A 983 41.85 58.83 -76.46
C LYS A 983 41.32 57.38 -76.60
N SER A 984 41.13 56.70 -75.44
CA SER A 984 40.19 55.59 -75.13
C SER A 984 40.51 55.09 -73.71
N ASP A 985 39.70 55.25 -72.67
CA ASP A 985 38.38 54.64 -72.35
C ASP A 985 38.46 53.31 -71.55
N LEU A 986 37.84 53.37 -70.36
CA LEU A 986 37.11 52.35 -69.59
C LEU A 986 37.77 51.18 -68.81
N ALA A 987 37.20 51.03 -67.60
CA ALA A 987 36.89 49.81 -66.83
C ALA A 987 38.02 49.03 -66.11
N ALA A 988 38.18 49.30 -64.81
CA ALA A 988 37.50 48.53 -63.74
C ALA A 988 37.39 49.38 -62.47
#